data_AF-A0A970WVM3-F1
#
_entry.id   AF-A0A970WVM3-F1
#
_cell.length_a   1.000
_cell.length_b   1.000
_cell.length_c   1.000
_cell.angle_alpha   90.00
_cell.angle_beta   90.00
_cell.angle_gamma   90.00
#
_symmetry.space_group_name_H-M   'P 1'
#
loop_
_entity.id
_entity.type
_entity.pdbx_description
1 polymer ?
#
loop_
_entity_poly.entity_id
_entity_poly.type
_entity_poly.pdbx_seq_one_letter_code
_entity_poly.pdbx_strand_id
1 'polypeptide(L)'
;MRVFTYKMFLVTCLLLVAGYSNAQFKFTTNTNIGQTLTTDSVKGIQTFLVDFKTAKDSSYWKYDDDTQTTFTITVFKCQTQRGMQVNVYEADTAGAPKVINGDFECRDYGGNRNPVRVASIASLMDILAKYEEKNKGTADSLKNVRWKPSACLFDTDATGADQAFGAHPGKYKVVEYGFQFNFSGFSVTPEDLYFEIDTYDEGNTGKTASYKLTVAVGSATGVIKEINDFYITGSGKKKVSLAGAAGLPVSDFNNKKVFFFLRTSGTGTEIAEGSVDPTIVFDNFQVSYQMPCWVSPAAGIQANVTLNNAANPAWGAVGTENIFSLPLKTTGRIGTLQITNDWDLFSNRVFAFLAEGALKARDAFGKYSVDVPYTFTNDDEATPAKAKIVVAAPASGVVNDDLMFFFKATPASTSVSNGKLELNCGVRIWYEYLFKGAGIIDLSGIDNTNALKDTIADVPDGSVIVLKPGMRYSTGVPEDANYTFDKSLEIRSADPAGEMPVIECTKNFVTADADTIGSIVFKNISFVGDYDNNYVFNIDKSTVIGEIRFESCKFHKLRGIARMKGGTGVLDKFTMTDCVIDSIKDYGILCVDVKTWACNHIHMENSTISKSIMLFTSRNNSKSVNLESCTISEAPEKGRQMFRWRESGQNDVLDGISIRNTIWGHGWNLTGDLADVLLDGFDGMGNTSWNVENLYVPGEFGYAAGKDSIPGFPAVKLAKKAADLWVAPYSSDFNYKDLTFAGIGKAGDPRWNPAILDTLYASAGELDPVFVPGRKAYQLNLPAGTSAVTFTALCPEPSATVTLPGSIALTDGSDKVVEITVAGPGGYSSSVYTVYIHVASNKEILYVSGSNTSLLSEALVQDAKMMAVLKNAGYSVTYLYKYGITPSFNKFTSFDFSPYKALIFSPSAPSAGTMEYDADNYPIPCVSFQKDGPKSDKWGWIHKSNEYKEVKISSIAEADRLNALKMKVINTGQYITTNFTHDEVITWTSSEADSTDFSKIVLVGYKMNDSIPMAIPLITHIGLPEGFHCAWAIPAGASIGRHGVTDKRIVILGVQSDAMRFPTQVMDTLVIRSLEWVLGARTDARLITETLGHPVVYPNPAGDYAKIRFTLGKAQQVSLSLVNIIGQVREMTTLYQLPGGENELTLNTARLRDGIYLYILETEDQVYKGKLNVAR
;
A
#
# COMPACT_ATOMS: atom_id res chain seq x y z
N MET A 1 -40.12 9.76 4.81
CA MET A 1 -39.69 11.07 5.33
C MET A 1 -38.39 10.90 6.12
N ARG A 2 -37.23 11.07 5.47
CA ARG A 2 -35.94 11.52 6.03
C ARG A 2 -35.06 11.90 4.84
N VAL A 3 -34.66 13.16 4.83
CA VAL A 3 -34.13 13.94 3.71
C VAL A 3 -32.63 13.67 3.59
N PHE A 4 -32.18 13.24 2.41
CA PHE A 4 -30.76 13.29 2.03
C PHE A 4 -30.44 14.75 1.65
N THR A 5 -29.69 15.43 2.52
CA THR A 5 -29.22 16.80 2.27
C THR A 5 -27.99 16.75 1.37
N TYR A 6 -28.18 16.68 0.05
CA TYR A 6 -27.15 17.14 -0.89
C TYR A 6 -27.08 18.66 -0.77
N LYS A 7 -26.02 19.18 -0.14
CA LYS A 7 -25.67 20.59 -0.24
C LYS A 7 -25.27 20.89 -1.70
N MET A 8 -26.23 21.27 -2.54
CA MET A 8 -25.94 22.21 -3.61
C MET A 8 -25.45 23.49 -2.93
N PHE A 9 -24.14 23.73 -2.93
CA PHE A 9 -23.64 25.09 -2.78
C PHE A 9 -24.23 25.86 -3.96
N LEU A 10 -25.20 26.74 -3.69
CA LEU A 10 -25.62 27.76 -4.63
C LEU A 10 -24.35 28.50 -5.06
N VAL A 11 -23.92 28.27 -6.30
CA VAL A 11 -22.80 28.97 -6.91
C VAL A 11 -23.18 30.45 -6.94
N THR A 12 -22.69 31.24 -5.99
CA THR A 12 -22.78 32.70 -6.07
C THR A 12 -22.11 33.09 -7.39
N CYS A 13 -22.81 33.82 -8.27
CA CYS A 13 -22.30 34.25 -9.57
C CYS A 13 -21.03 35.11 -9.42
N LEU A 14 -19.86 34.46 -9.39
CA LEU A 14 -18.56 35.10 -9.57
C LEU A 14 -18.57 35.75 -10.97
N LEU A 15 -18.48 37.08 -11.04
CA LEU A 15 -18.61 37.84 -12.30
C LEU A 15 -17.35 37.71 -13.16
N LEU A 16 -16.26 37.27 -12.54
CA LEU A 16 -14.95 37.05 -13.13
C LEU A 16 -14.77 35.71 -13.88
N VAL A 17 -15.69 34.75 -13.77
CA VAL A 17 -15.47 33.34 -14.20
C VAL A 17 -15.07 33.17 -15.67
N ALA A 18 -15.48 34.07 -16.57
CA ALA A 18 -15.15 34.00 -17.99
C ALA A 18 -13.70 34.43 -18.35
N GLY A 19 -12.97 35.11 -17.45
CA GLY A 19 -11.65 35.70 -17.71
C GLY A 19 -10.43 34.94 -17.18
N TYR A 20 -10.63 33.90 -16.36
CA TYR A 20 -9.55 33.21 -15.63
C TYR A 20 -8.90 32.04 -16.37
N SER A 21 -9.36 31.66 -17.56
CA SER A 21 -8.83 30.46 -18.23
C SER A 21 -7.32 30.50 -18.54
N ASN A 22 -6.71 31.70 -18.56
CA ASN A 22 -5.30 31.92 -18.92
C ASN A 22 -4.47 32.68 -17.86
N ALA A 23 -5.05 32.99 -16.71
CA ALA A 23 -4.49 33.87 -15.69
C ALA A 23 -3.59 33.09 -14.69
N GLN A 24 -2.24 33.08 -14.78
CA GLN A 24 -1.39 32.27 -13.86
C GLN A 24 -0.11 32.99 -13.39
N PHE A 25 0.21 32.92 -12.09
CA PHE A 25 1.54 33.32 -11.59
C PHE A 25 2.60 32.37 -12.19
N LYS A 26 3.61 32.94 -12.83
CA LYS A 26 4.78 32.22 -13.30
C LYS A 26 5.80 32.18 -12.19
N PHE A 27 6.15 30.97 -11.76
CA PHE A 27 7.21 30.72 -10.80
C PHE A 27 8.58 30.96 -11.45
N THR A 28 8.97 32.23 -11.50
CA THR A 28 10.23 32.72 -12.04
C THR A 28 10.62 34.01 -11.30
N THR A 29 11.90 34.25 -11.12
CA THR A 29 12.40 35.54 -10.61
C THR A 29 12.17 36.65 -11.63
N ASN A 30 11.55 37.75 -11.21
CA ASN A 30 11.40 38.98 -12.00
C ASN A 30 11.43 40.20 -11.06
N THR A 31 12.62 40.77 -10.91
CA THR A 31 12.88 41.89 -9.99
C THR A 31 12.22 43.20 -10.42
N ASN A 32 11.72 43.32 -11.65
CA ASN A 32 11.00 44.53 -12.09
C ASN A 32 9.64 44.72 -11.40
N ILE A 33 9.10 43.66 -10.78
CA ILE A 33 7.79 43.63 -10.12
C ILE A 33 7.82 42.88 -8.79
N GLY A 34 8.98 42.84 -8.13
CA GLY A 34 9.11 42.25 -6.80
C GLY A 34 8.84 40.76 -6.75
N GLN A 35 9.44 39.97 -7.65
CA GLN A 35 9.25 38.52 -7.69
C GLN A 35 10.56 37.77 -7.54
N THR A 36 10.58 36.81 -6.62
CA THR A 36 11.74 35.96 -6.36
C THR A 36 11.35 34.49 -6.31
N LEU A 37 12.15 33.64 -6.95
CA LEU A 37 12.08 32.20 -6.81
C LEU A 37 13.43 31.69 -6.28
N THR A 38 13.41 31.04 -5.11
CA THR A 38 14.58 30.38 -4.53
C THR A 38 14.41 28.86 -4.58
N THR A 39 15.51 28.12 -4.66
CA THR A 39 15.52 26.66 -4.76
C THR A 39 16.44 26.07 -3.70
N ASP A 40 15.91 25.20 -2.86
CA ASP A 40 16.68 24.30 -1.99
C ASP A 40 16.86 22.97 -2.74
N SER A 41 18.01 22.82 -3.40
CA SER A 41 18.31 21.62 -4.21
C SER A 41 18.53 20.36 -3.38
N VAL A 42 18.81 20.49 -2.07
CA VAL A 42 19.01 19.36 -1.16
C VAL A 42 17.66 18.77 -0.76
N LYS A 43 16.66 19.62 -0.51
CA LYS A 43 15.30 19.21 -0.13
C LYS A 43 14.35 19.07 -1.32
N GLY A 44 14.70 19.62 -2.48
CA GLY A 44 13.83 19.63 -3.66
C GLY A 44 12.64 20.59 -3.54
N ILE A 45 12.77 21.63 -2.71
CA ILE A 45 11.74 22.63 -2.43
C ILE A 45 12.06 23.92 -3.18
N GLN A 46 11.03 24.54 -3.77
CA GLN A 46 11.09 25.91 -4.26
C GLN A 46 10.22 26.82 -3.43
N THR A 47 10.69 28.05 -3.20
CA THR A 47 9.93 29.11 -2.53
C THR A 47 9.75 30.28 -3.48
N PHE A 48 8.48 30.62 -3.74
CA PHE A 48 8.08 31.74 -4.60
C PHE A 48 7.53 32.88 -3.74
N LEU A 49 8.02 34.10 -3.98
CA LEU A 49 7.60 35.33 -3.30
C LEU A 49 7.20 36.39 -4.33
N VAL A 50 6.10 37.10 -4.08
CA VAL A 50 5.70 38.33 -4.76
C VAL A 50 5.47 39.43 -3.72
N ASP A 51 6.37 40.41 -3.66
CA ASP A 51 6.33 41.57 -2.76
C ASP A 51 6.15 42.91 -3.51
N PHE A 52 5.90 42.86 -4.82
CA PHE A 52 5.65 44.00 -5.71
C PHE A 52 6.69 45.13 -5.74
N LYS A 53 7.81 45.01 -5.00
CA LYS A 53 8.92 45.96 -5.01
C LYS A 53 9.45 46.16 -6.42
N THR A 54 9.28 47.37 -6.93
CA THR A 54 9.58 47.70 -8.32
C THR A 54 10.61 48.82 -8.40
N ALA A 55 11.63 48.62 -9.25
CA ALA A 55 12.59 49.66 -9.57
C ALA A 55 12.04 50.74 -10.54
N LYS A 56 10.79 50.60 -11.01
CA LYS A 56 10.12 51.62 -11.83
C LYS A 56 9.76 52.85 -11.02
N ASP A 57 9.91 54.02 -11.62
CA ASP A 57 9.52 55.29 -11.03
C ASP A 57 8.01 55.40 -10.81
N SER A 58 7.63 56.20 -9.82
CA SER A 58 6.24 56.56 -9.57
C SER A 58 5.72 57.46 -10.69
N SER A 59 4.48 57.25 -11.14
CA SER A 59 3.85 58.11 -12.14
C SER A 59 3.51 59.46 -11.55
N TYR A 60 3.63 60.49 -12.37
CA TYR A 60 3.45 61.86 -11.94
C TYR A 60 2.94 62.73 -13.08
N TRP A 61 2.48 63.92 -12.71
CA TRP A 61 2.36 65.04 -13.62
C TRP A 61 3.14 66.21 -13.02
N LYS A 62 3.63 67.12 -13.87
CA LYS A 62 4.24 68.37 -13.41
C LYS A 62 4.02 69.48 -14.42
N TYR A 63 4.01 70.72 -13.93
CA TYR A 63 4.13 71.88 -14.80
C TYR A 63 5.53 71.90 -15.43
N ASP A 64 5.59 72.47 -16.63
CA ASP A 64 6.86 72.88 -17.22
C ASP A 64 7.46 73.99 -16.34
N ASP A 65 8.71 73.77 -15.93
CA ASP A 65 9.39 74.57 -14.90
C ASP A 65 9.60 76.03 -15.36
N ASP A 66 9.59 76.31 -16.67
CA ASP A 66 9.81 77.63 -17.25
C ASP A 66 8.49 78.40 -17.49
N THR A 67 7.42 77.71 -17.90
CA THR A 67 6.17 78.37 -18.35
C THR A 67 5.03 78.36 -17.33
N GLN A 68 5.02 77.44 -16.36
CA GLN A 68 3.95 77.21 -15.37
C GLN A 68 2.51 77.19 -15.90
N THR A 69 2.33 77.04 -17.21
CA THR A 69 1.05 77.10 -17.93
C THR A 69 0.84 75.88 -18.80
N THR A 70 1.92 75.16 -19.12
CA THR A 70 1.90 73.87 -19.80
C THR A 70 2.35 72.77 -18.83
N PHE A 71 1.80 71.56 -18.94
CA PHE A 71 2.12 70.45 -18.05
C PHE A 71 2.32 69.14 -18.81
N THR A 72 3.13 68.25 -18.23
CA THR A 72 3.37 66.90 -18.74
C THR A 72 2.81 65.86 -17.78
N ILE A 73 2.24 64.79 -18.33
CA ILE A 73 1.80 63.61 -17.59
C ILE A 73 2.69 62.44 -18.01
N THR A 74 3.35 61.83 -17.06
CA THR A 74 4.21 60.66 -17.27
C THR A 74 3.61 59.46 -16.55
N VAL A 75 3.19 58.46 -17.32
CA VAL A 75 2.60 57.22 -16.80
C VAL A 75 3.58 56.07 -17.01
N PHE A 76 4.22 55.62 -15.94
CA PHE A 76 5.05 54.43 -15.93
C PHE A 76 4.21 53.16 -15.86
N LYS A 77 4.80 52.01 -16.16
CA LYS A 77 4.14 50.70 -16.12
C LYS A 77 5.05 49.70 -15.42
N CYS A 78 4.50 48.94 -14.49
CA CYS A 78 5.23 47.89 -13.79
C CYS A 78 5.09 46.52 -14.49
N GLN A 79 4.02 46.32 -15.27
CA GLN A 79 3.65 45.06 -15.97
C GLN A 79 3.27 43.91 -15.01
N THR A 80 1.99 43.59 -14.87
CA THR A 80 1.57 42.41 -14.10
C THR A 80 1.81 41.10 -14.82
N GLN A 81 1.96 40.04 -14.03
CA GLN A 81 1.80 38.67 -14.52
C GLN A 81 0.32 38.31 -14.70
N ARG A 82 0.04 37.30 -15.52
CA ARG A 82 -1.32 36.82 -15.77
C ARG A 82 -2.02 36.30 -14.50
N GLY A 83 -1.31 35.97 -13.42
CA GLY A 83 -1.83 35.32 -12.20
C GLY A 83 -2.73 36.14 -11.28
N MET A 84 -2.94 37.41 -11.59
CA MET A 84 -3.66 38.36 -10.77
C MET A 84 -4.58 39.19 -11.64
N GLN A 85 -5.83 39.34 -11.23
CA GLN A 85 -6.77 40.23 -11.87
C GLN A 85 -7.57 41.01 -10.83
N VAL A 86 -7.99 42.20 -11.21
CA VAL A 86 -8.97 42.99 -10.49
C VAL A 86 -9.95 43.59 -11.48
N ASN A 87 -11.23 43.40 -11.21
CA ASN A 87 -12.31 43.98 -11.98
C ASN A 87 -13.25 44.74 -11.06
N VAL A 88 -13.79 45.83 -11.59
CA VAL A 88 -14.85 46.59 -10.94
C VAL A 88 -16.05 46.62 -11.87
N TYR A 89 -17.24 46.40 -11.30
CA TYR A 89 -18.49 46.25 -12.04
C TYR A 89 -19.48 47.35 -11.69
N GLU A 90 -20.32 47.71 -12.66
CA GLU A 90 -21.31 48.76 -12.47
C GLU A 90 -22.41 48.39 -11.48
N ALA A 91 -22.74 47.10 -11.39
CA ALA A 91 -23.78 46.57 -10.53
C ALA A 91 -23.45 45.14 -10.08
N ASP A 92 -24.04 44.73 -8.96
CA ASP A 92 -23.88 43.39 -8.38
C ASP A 92 -24.86 42.39 -9.04
N THR A 93 -24.79 42.29 -10.37
CA THR A 93 -25.68 41.42 -11.17
C THR A 93 -24.90 40.64 -12.22
N ALA A 94 -25.31 39.39 -12.46
CA ALA A 94 -24.69 38.51 -13.45
C ALA A 94 -24.70 39.18 -14.85
N GLY A 95 -23.53 39.31 -15.47
CA GLY A 95 -23.38 39.93 -16.79
C GLY A 95 -23.22 41.46 -16.79
N ALA A 96 -23.13 42.10 -15.62
CA ALA A 96 -22.82 43.53 -15.53
C ALA A 96 -21.50 43.87 -16.26
N PRO A 97 -21.44 44.98 -17.03
CA PRO A 97 -20.24 45.34 -17.76
C PRO A 97 -19.10 45.71 -16.79
N LYS A 98 -17.88 45.30 -17.14
CA LYS A 98 -16.66 45.73 -16.45
C LYS A 98 -16.38 47.19 -16.76
N VAL A 99 -16.08 47.98 -15.74
CA VAL A 99 -15.61 49.35 -15.88
C VAL A 99 -14.09 49.35 -16.02
N ILE A 100 -13.56 50.06 -17.01
CA ILE A 100 -12.13 50.06 -17.35
C ILE A 100 -11.63 51.50 -17.45
N ASN A 101 -10.61 51.82 -16.65
CA ASN A 101 -9.77 53.00 -16.83
C ASN A 101 -8.57 52.61 -17.72
N GLY A 102 -8.46 53.25 -18.88
CA GLY A 102 -7.75 52.70 -20.04
C GLY A 102 -6.29 52.35 -19.79
N ASP A 103 -5.54 53.19 -19.09
CA ASP A 103 -4.14 52.95 -18.75
C ASP A 103 -3.94 52.38 -17.33
N PHE A 104 -5.01 52.13 -16.57
CA PHE A 104 -4.98 51.68 -15.18
C PHE A 104 -5.78 50.38 -14.99
N GLU A 105 -5.53 49.38 -15.83
CA GLU A 105 -6.20 48.08 -15.78
C GLU A 105 -5.22 46.93 -15.54
N CYS A 106 -5.70 45.77 -15.08
CA CYS A 106 -4.91 44.55 -15.11
C CYS A 106 -5.18 43.81 -16.43
N ARG A 107 -4.15 43.57 -17.27
CA ARG A 107 -4.27 42.89 -18.57
C ARG A 107 -3.21 41.80 -18.75
N ASP A 108 -3.44 40.91 -19.71
CA ASP A 108 -2.50 39.84 -20.08
C ASP A 108 -1.14 40.40 -20.54
N TYR A 109 -0.09 39.61 -20.28
CA TYR A 109 1.32 39.88 -20.62
C TYR A 109 1.50 40.53 -22.00
N GLY A 110 2.05 41.76 -22.03
CA GLY A 110 2.48 42.48 -23.24
C GLY A 110 1.71 43.76 -23.59
N GLY A 111 0.60 44.08 -22.90
CA GLY A 111 -0.16 45.32 -23.13
C GLY A 111 0.38 46.54 -22.36
N ASN A 112 0.39 47.72 -22.97
CA ASN A 112 0.80 49.00 -22.36
C ASN A 112 -0.18 49.57 -21.31
N ARG A 113 -0.95 48.73 -20.61
CA ARG A 113 -2.11 49.15 -19.79
C ARG A 113 -2.16 48.54 -18.38
N ASN A 114 -1.10 47.83 -17.97
CA ASN A 114 -0.94 47.12 -16.69
C ASN A 114 -0.73 48.05 -15.47
N PRO A 115 -0.76 47.52 -14.23
CA PRO A 115 -0.61 48.31 -13.00
C PRO A 115 0.60 49.22 -13.03
N VAL A 116 0.31 50.46 -12.67
CA VAL A 116 1.25 51.57 -12.61
C VAL A 116 1.56 51.87 -11.16
N ARG A 117 2.81 52.25 -10.90
CA ARG A 117 3.23 52.74 -9.59
C ARG A 117 2.76 54.18 -9.37
N VAL A 118 2.14 54.46 -8.24
CA VAL A 118 1.74 55.79 -7.78
C VAL A 118 2.08 55.98 -6.30
N ALA A 119 2.34 57.23 -5.90
CA ALA A 119 2.75 57.54 -4.52
C ALA A 119 1.60 57.43 -3.50
N SER A 120 0.36 57.68 -3.93
CA SER A 120 -0.84 57.60 -3.09
C SER A 120 -2.11 57.67 -3.94
N ILE A 121 -3.28 57.44 -3.31
CA ILE A 121 -4.59 57.67 -3.95
C ILE A 121 -4.74 59.14 -4.35
N ALA A 122 -4.27 60.08 -3.53
CA ALA A 122 -4.31 61.51 -3.86
C ALA A 122 -3.47 61.83 -5.12
N SER A 123 -2.25 61.31 -5.20
CA SER A 123 -1.38 61.47 -6.37
C SER A 123 -2.03 60.89 -7.64
N LEU A 124 -2.66 59.72 -7.54
CA LEU A 124 -3.43 59.12 -8.62
C LEU A 124 -4.58 60.03 -9.08
N MET A 125 -5.34 60.60 -8.14
CA MET A 125 -6.46 61.50 -8.46
C MET A 125 -6.00 62.76 -9.17
N ASP A 126 -4.87 63.34 -8.77
CA ASP A 126 -4.31 64.51 -9.43
C ASP A 126 -3.86 64.19 -10.86
N ILE A 127 -3.24 63.03 -11.08
CA ILE A 127 -2.86 62.54 -12.41
C ILE A 127 -4.09 62.40 -13.31
N LEU A 128 -5.17 61.79 -12.80
CA LEU A 128 -6.41 61.60 -13.56
C LEU A 128 -7.12 62.93 -13.84
N ALA A 129 -7.15 63.86 -12.88
CA ALA A 129 -7.69 65.21 -13.08
C ALA A 129 -6.95 65.96 -14.20
N LYS A 130 -5.61 65.86 -14.21
CA LYS A 130 -4.78 66.49 -15.25
C LYS A 130 -4.93 65.82 -16.60
N TYR A 131 -5.19 64.51 -16.63
CA TYR A 131 -5.49 63.80 -17.86
C TYR A 131 -6.83 64.27 -18.46
N GLU A 132 -7.86 64.44 -17.64
CA GLU A 132 -9.14 65.03 -18.03
C GLU A 132 -8.96 66.45 -18.59
N GLU A 133 -8.16 67.29 -17.90
CA GLU A 133 -7.84 68.66 -18.33
C GLU A 133 -7.14 68.68 -19.68
N LYS A 134 -6.11 67.84 -19.86
CA LYS A 134 -5.29 67.77 -21.08
C LYS A 134 -6.09 67.34 -22.32
N ASN A 135 -7.02 66.40 -22.15
CA ASN A 135 -7.72 65.75 -23.26
C ASN A 135 -9.15 66.28 -23.46
N LYS A 136 -9.54 67.36 -22.76
CA LYS A 136 -10.90 67.91 -22.84
C LYS A 136 -11.31 68.19 -24.29
N GLY A 137 -12.43 67.60 -24.71
CA GLY A 137 -12.97 67.75 -26.08
C GLY A 137 -12.35 66.83 -27.13
N THR A 138 -11.39 65.96 -26.77
CA THR A 138 -10.84 64.93 -27.68
C THR A 138 -11.47 63.56 -27.40
N ALA A 139 -11.28 62.60 -28.31
CA ALA A 139 -11.72 61.21 -28.12
C ALA A 139 -11.06 60.53 -26.89
N ASP A 140 -9.90 61.02 -26.46
CA ASP A 140 -9.16 60.50 -25.30
C ASP A 140 -9.69 61.02 -23.96
N SER A 141 -10.60 62.01 -23.95
CA SER A 141 -11.19 62.58 -22.72
C SER A 141 -11.89 61.56 -21.80
N LEU A 142 -12.27 60.41 -22.34
CA LEU A 142 -12.95 59.33 -21.58
C LEU A 142 -12.03 58.14 -21.26
N LYS A 143 -10.75 58.20 -21.67
CA LYS A 143 -9.81 57.08 -21.53
C LYS A 143 -9.38 56.90 -20.08
N ASN A 144 -8.83 57.96 -19.46
CA ASN A 144 -8.46 57.96 -18.04
C ASN A 144 -9.15 59.09 -17.29
N VAL A 145 -10.09 58.74 -16.41
CA VAL A 145 -10.95 59.69 -15.70
C VAL A 145 -11.14 59.25 -14.25
N ARG A 146 -11.33 60.21 -13.35
CA ARG A 146 -11.34 60.02 -11.89
C ARG A 146 -12.46 59.12 -11.38
N TRP A 147 -13.59 59.07 -12.07
CA TRP A 147 -14.71 58.22 -11.65
C TRP A 147 -14.56 56.76 -12.03
N LYS A 148 -13.55 56.40 -12.85
CA LYS A 148 -13.29 55.03 -13.26
C LYS A 148 -12.26 54.35 -12.36
N PRO A 149 -12.35 53.02 -12.18
CA PRO A 149 -11.48 52.25 -11.32
C PRO A 149 -10.04 52.20 -11.84
N SER A 150 -9.05 52.28 -10.97
CA SER A 150 -7.63 52.28 -11.34
C SER A 150 -6.87 51.21 -10.57
N ALA A 151 -6.39 50.18 -11.27
CA ALA A 151 -5.48 49.18 -10.72
C ALA A 151 -4.04 49.71 -10.71
N CYS A 152 -3.42 49.73 -9.53
CA CYS A 152 -2.10 50.33 -9.32
C CYS A 152 -1.24 49.50 -8.36
N LEU A 153 0.07 49.74 -8.43
CA LEU A 153 0.96 49.53 -7.30
C LEU A 153 1.01 50.83 -6.50
N PHE A 154 0.74 50.75 -5.21
CA PHE A 154 0.74 51.89 -4.33
C PHE A 154 1.95 51.86 -3.43
N ASP A 155 2.68 52.97 -3.31
CA ASP A 155 3.76 53.09 -2.35
C ASP A 155 3.20 52.94 -0.93
N THR A 156 3.69 51.95 -0.16
CA THR A 156 3.22 51.65 1.20
C THR A 156 3.98 52.42 2.28
N ASP A 157 5.04 53.12 1.89
CA ASP A 157 5.83 53.98 2.75
C ASP A 157 6.15 55.31 2.06
N ALA A 158 6.45 56.34 2.85
CA ALA A 158 6.71 57.69 2.36
C ALA A 158 8.00 57.82 1.51
N THR A 159 8.89 56.83 1.56
CA THR A 159 10.13 56.80 0.75
C THR A 159 9.92 56.13 -0.59
N GLY A 160 8.79 55.42 -0.78
CA GLY A 160 8.53 54.60 -1.95
C GLY A 160 9.49 53.41 -2.05
N ALA A 161 9.99 52.88 -0.93
CA ALA A 161 10.87 51.72 -0.93
C ALA A 161 10.08 50.41 -1.14
N ASP A 162 8.80 50.40 -0.79
CA ASP A 162 7.93 49.24 -0.86
C ASP A 162 6.58 49.57 -1.52
N GLN A 163 5.98 48.57 -2.17
CA GLN A 163 4.74 48.72 -2.94
C GLN A 163 3.78 47.57 -2.68
N ALA A 164 2.48 47.86 -2.70
CA ALA A 164 1.44 46.84 -2.64
C ALA A 164 0.44 46.99 -3.79
N PHE A 165 -0.13 45.87 -4.25
CA PHE A 165 -1.10 45.87 -5.34
C PHE A 165 -2.51 46.16 -4.84
N GLY A 166 -3.19 47.13 -5.43
CA GLY A 166 -4.59 47.43 -5.12
C GLY A 166 -5.34 47.98 -6.32
N ALA A 167 -6.61 48.32 -6.08
CA ALA A 167 -7.43 49.00 -7.08
C ALA A 167 -8.30 50.05 -6.42
N HIS A 168 -8.09 51.29 -6.85
CA HIS A 168 -9.03 52.36 -6.57
C HIS A 168 -10.36 52.04 -7.28
N PRO A 169 -11.51 51.99 -6.60
CA PRO A 169 -12.75 51.48 -7.19
C PRO A 169 -13.52 52.46 -8.10
N GLY A 170 -13.18 53.74 -8.11
CA GLY A 170 -13.97 54.78 -8.78
C GLY A 170 -15.31 55.01 -8.08
N LYS A 171 -16.32 55.43 -8.84
CA LYS A 171 -17.71 55.61 -8.33
C LYS A 171 -18.47 54.30 -8.11
N TYR A 172 -17.91 53.18 -8.57
CA TYR A 172 -18.55 51.87 -8.53
C TYR A 172 -18.04 51.06 -7.34
N LYS A 173 -18.84 50.08 -6.91
CA LYS A 173 -18.68 49.48 -5.57
C LYS A 173 -18.32 48.01 -5.58
N VAL A 174 -18.64 47.33 -6.68
CA VAL A 174 -18.43 45.90 -6.79
C VAL A 174 -17.02 45.67 -7.27
N VAL A 175 -16.10 45.49 -6.32
CA VAL A 175 -14.69 45.16 -6.61
C VAL A 175 -14.50 43.68 -6.39
N GLU A 176 -13.88 43.02 -7.37
CA GLU A 176 -13.54 41.61 -7.31
C GLU A 176 -12.06 41.44 -7.67
N TYR A 177 -11.28 40.98 -6.69
CA TYR A 177 -9.90 40.54 -6.87
C TYR A 177 -9.88 39.03 -7.05
N GLY A 178 -8.95 38.53 -7.84
CA GLY A 178 -8.65 37.10 -7.78
C GLY A 178 -7.27 36.73 -8.28
N PHE A 179 -6.78 35.65 -7.71
CA PHE A 179 -5.41 35.19 -7.79
C PHE A 179 -5.38 33.71 -8.17
N GLN A 180 -4.40 33.31 -8.97
CA GLN A 180 -4.23 31.91 -9.38
C GLN A 180 -2.78 31.44 -9.27
N PHE A 181 -2.60 30.36 -8.52
CA PHE A 181 -1.37 29.58 -8.42
C PHE A 181 -1.57 28.22 -9.07
N ASN A 182 -0.54 27.69 -9.74
CA ASN A 182 -0.63 26.38 -10.39
C ASN A 182 0.37 25.42 -9.77
N PHE A 183 -0.14 24.50 -8.95
CA PHE A 183 0.62 23.43 -8.34
C PHE A 183 0.37 22.10 -9.02
N SER A 184 -0.10 22.08 -10.28
CA SER A 184 -0.27 20.84 -11.04
C SER A 184 1.08 20.12 -11.14
N GLY A 185 1.14 18.88 -10.63
CA GLY A 185 2.37 18.12 -10.51
C GLY A 185 3.22 18.39 -9.26
N PHE A 186 2.83 19.33 -8.38
CA PHE A 186 3.59 19.74 -7.20
C PHE A 186 2.79 19.55 -5.91
N SER A 187 3.50 19.44 -4.78
CA SER A 187 2.89 19.47 -3.44
C SER A 187 3.23 20.79 -2.77
N VAL A 188 2.23 21.50 -2.24
CA VAL A 188 2.47 22.66 -1.37
C VAL A 188 3.04 22.14 -0.05
N THR A 189 4.03 22.83 0.53
CA THR A 189 4.60 22.43 1.82
C THR A 189 3.59 22.71 2.94
N PRO A 190 3.75 22.12 4.14
CA PRO A 190 2.89 22.42 5.28
C PRO A 190 2.87 23.91 5.72
N GLU A 191 3.74 24.74 5.15
CA GLU A 191 3.76 26.18 5.37
C GLU A 191 2.58 26.91 4.70
N ASP A 192 1.77 26.28 3.84
CA ASP A 192 0.62 26.93 3.17
C ASP A 192 1.03 28.03 2.16
N LEU A 193 0.04 28.60 1.47
CA LEU A 193 0.13 29.79 0.64
C LEU A 193 -0.26 31.02 1.47
N TYR A 194 0.68 31.95 1.63
CA TYR A 194 0.48 33.20 2.36
C TYR A 194 0.26 34.40 1.46
N PHE A 195 -0.45 35.40 1.98
CA PHE A 195 -0.45 36.76 1.46
C PHE A 195 -0.76 37.75 2.58
N GLU A 196 -0.46 39.02 2.36
CA GLU A 196 -0.84 40.11 3.25
C GLU A 196 -1.96 40.94 2.61
N ILE A 197 -2.88 41.42 3.46
CA ILE A 197 -3.97 42.31 3.07
C ILE A 197 -4.04 43.48 4.05
N ASP A 198 -4.24 44.68 3.53
CA ASP A 198 -4.43 45.89 4.35
C ASP A 198 -5.40 46.88 3.70
N THR A 199 -5.92 47.80 4.51
CA THR A 199 -6.66 48.97 4.04
C THR A 199 -5.66 50.07 3.76
N TYR A 200 -5.42 50.34 2.48
CA TYR A 200 -4.46 51.35 2.04
C TYR A 200 -4.99 52.77 2.21
N ASP A 201 -6.27 52.96 1.92
CA ASP A 201 -6.97 54.24 2.01
C ASP A 201 -8.40 53.98 2.50
N GLU A 202 -8.83 54.71 3.52
CA GLU A 202 -10.17 54.56 4.11
C GLU A 202 -11.28 55.12 3.21
N GLY A 203 -10.92 55.74 2.09
CA GLY A 203 -11.83 56.44 1.21
C GLY A 203 -12.37 57.73 1.85
N ASN A 204 -13.42 58.28 1.24
CA ASN A 204 -14.07 59.50 1.72
C ASN A 204 -15.58 59.35 1.98
N THR A 205 -16.08 58.11 2.01
CA THR A 205 -17.50 57.80 2.29
C THR A 205 -17.82 57.72 3.79
N GLY A 206 -16.81 57.64 4.66
CA GLY A 206 -16.97 57.50 6.11
C GLY A 206 -17.53 56.13 6.55
N LYS A 207 -17.50 55.13 5.68
CA LYS A 207 -18.06 53.78 5.89
C LYS A 207 -17.03 52.72 5.55
N THR A 208 -17.21 51.52 6.10
CA THR A 208 -16.35 50.36 5.82
C THR A 208 -16.96 49.44 4.75
N ALA A 209 -16.11 48.77 3.99
CA ALA A 209 -16.48 47.76 3.02
C ALA A 209 -16.10 46.37 3.55
N SER A 210 -16.99 45.40 3.36
CA SER A 210 -16.75 44.01 3.74
C SER A 210 -16.40 43.16 2.52
N TYR A 211 -15.33 42.37 2.61
CA TYR A 211 -14.85 41.48 1.57
C TYR A 211 -15.12 40.01 1.93
N LYS A 212 -15.76 39.30 1.01
CA LYS A 212 -15.93 37.84 1.04
C LYS A 212 -14.75 37.16 0.38
N LEU A 213 -14.13 36.18 1.04
CA LEU A 213 -13.12 35.28 0.46
C LEU A 213 -13.80 34.05 -0.14
N THR A 214 -13.44 33.69 -1.37
CA THR A 214 -13.86 32.44 -2.02
C THR A 214 -12.61 31.66 -2.45
N VAL A 215 -12.50 30.39 -2.09
CA VAL A 215 -11.38 29.50 -2.47
C VAL A 215 -11.91 28.43 -3.41
N ALA A 216 -11.24 28.24 -4.54
CA ALA A 216 -11.56 27.22 -5.54
C ALA A 216 -10.30 26.47 -5.98
N VAL A 217 -10.45 25.20 -6.35
CA VAL A 217 -9.34 24.33 -6.77
C VAL A 217 -9.68 23.58 -8.07
N GLY A 218 -8.65 23.27 -8.85
CA GLY A 218 -8.75 22.62 -10.16
C GLY A 218 -9.25 23.58 -11.26
N SER A 219 -10.33 24.31 -11.00
CA SER A 219 -10.89 25.34 -11.87
C SER A 219 -11.41 26.52 -11.06
N ALA A 220 -11.55 27.69 -11.70
CA ALA A 220 -12.10 28.90 -11.07
C ALA A 220 -13.54 28.71 -10.54
N THR A 221 -14.30 27.76 -11.11
CA THR A 221 -15.66 27.39 -10.67
C THR A 221 -15.68 26.25 -9.65
N GLY A 222 -14.53 25.61 -9.40
CA GLY A 222 -14.38 24.51 -8.43
C GLY A 222 -14.31 24.99 -6.99
N VAL A 223 -15.30 25.78 -6.56
CA VAL A 223 -15.35 26.41 -5.23
C VAL A 223 -15.43 25.34 -4.14
N ILE A 224 -14.52 25.43 -3.17
CA ILE A 224 -14.44 24.54 -2.01
C ILE A 224 -14.69 25.27 -0.68
N LYS A 225 -14.55 26.60 -0.64
CA LYS A 225 -14.85 27.41 0.55
C LYS A 225 -15.30 28.82 0.19
N GLU A 226 -16.26 29.34 0.96
CA GLU A 226 -16.59 30.77 1.04
C GLU A 226 -16.53 31.23 2.49
N ILE A 227 -16.05 32.46 2.71
CA ILE A 227 -15.96 33.11 4.02
C ILE A 227 -16.47 34.53 3.86
N ASN A 228 -17.67 34.80 4.37
CA ASN A 228 -18.21 36.15 4.44
C ASN A 228 -17.43 36.97 5.46
N ASP A 229 -17.38 38.29 5.25
CA ASP A 229 -16.74 39.23 6.18
C ASP A 229 -15.29 38.86 6.52
N PHE A 230 -14.59 38.25 5.56
CA PHE A 230 -13.20 37.81 5.71
C PHE A 230 -12.27 38.99 6.03
N TYR A 231 -12.48 40.12 5.36
CA TYR A 231 -11.78 41.36 5.63
C TYR A 231 -12.73 42.54 5.61
N ILE A 232 -12.73 43.33 6.68
CA ILE A 232 -13.47 44.59 6.78
C ILE A 232 -12.45 45.71 6.75
N THR A 233 -12.65 46.70 5.88
CA THR A 233 -11.72 47.83 5.74
C THR A 233 -11.58 48.59 7.06
N GLY A 234 -10.36 49.00 7.39
CA GLY A 234 -10.01 49.59 8.69
C GLY A 234 -9.68 48.58 9.78
N SER A 235 -9.75 47.26 9.51
CA SER A 235 -9.40 46.21 10.50
C SER A 235 -7.89 45.97 10.67
N GLY A 236 -7.04 46.80 10.05
CA GLY A 236 -5.59 46.72 10.08
C GLY A 236 -5.01 45.65 9.15
N LYS A 237 -3.67 45.66 9.02
CA LYS A 237 -2.90 44.72 8.22
C LYS A 237 -3.02 43.29 8.76
N LYS A 238 -3.27 42.32 7.89
CA LYS A 238 -3.36 40.89 8.23
C LYS A 238 -2.45 40.06 7.33
N LYS A 239 -1.65 39.19 7.94
CA LYS A 239 -0.98 38.08 7.24
C LYS A 239 -1.91 36.87 7.24
N VAL A 240 -2.23 36.38 6.05
CA VAL A 240 -3.23 35.34 5.82
C VAL A 240 -2.55 34.06 5.36
N SER A 241 -2.79 32.97 6.08
CA SER A 241 -2.57 31.59 5.61
C SER A 241 -3.82 31.16 4.86
N LEU A 242 -3.77 30.91 3.55
CA LEU A 242 -4.99 30.71 2.76
C LEU A 242 -5.79 29.47 3.19
N ALA A 243 -5.16 28.30 3.26
CA ALA A 243 -5.81 27.08 3.72
C ALA A 243 -6.25 27.20 5.19
N GLY A 244 -5.36 27.74 6.04
CA GLY A 244 -5.63 27.96 7.46
C GLY A 244 -6.86 28.86 7.69
N ALA A 245 -6.94 30.00 7.00
CA ALA A 245 -8.08 30.91 7.08
C ALA A 245 -9.38 30.26 6.55
N ALA A 246 -9.28 29.42 5.52
CA ALA A 246 -10.40 28.66 4.98
C ALA A 246 -10.82 27.44 5.83
N GLY A 247 -10.02 27.07 6.83
CA GLY A 247 -10.21 25.83 7.60
C GLY A 247 -10.09 24.59 6.72
N LEU A 248 -9.16 24.61 5.76
CA LEU A 248 -8.87 23.54 4.81
C LEU A 248 -7.48 22.94 5.12
N PRO A 249 -7.28 21.64 4.87
CA PRO A 249 -5.93 21.07 4.86
C PRO A 249 -5.15 21.60 3.65
N VAL A 250 -3.86 21.92 3.84
CA VAL A 250 -2.98 22.40 2.74
C VAL A 250 -2.90 21.39 1.58
N SER A 251 -3.06 20.10 1.87
CA SER A 251 -3.10 19.03 0.86
C SER A 251 -4.22 19.20 -0.19
N ASP A 252 -5.28 19.97 0.10
CA ASP A 252 -6.33 20.25 -0.87
C ASP A 252 -5.81 21.02 -2.10
N PHE A 253 -4.69 21.72 -1.95
CA PHE A 253 -4.02 22.51 -2.98
C PHE A 253 -3.05 21.69 -3.85
N ASN A 254 -2.65 20.51 -3.39
CA ASN A 254 -1.69 19.67 -4.08
C ASN A 254 -2.19 19.21 -5.44
N ASN A 255 -1.29 19.19 -6.42
CA ASN A 255 -1.56 18.74 -7.79
C ASN A 255 -2.75 19.46 -8.46
N LYS A 256 -3.02 20.71 -8.09
CA LYS A 256 -4.16 21.48 -8.60
C LYS A 256 -3.76 22.93 -8.88
N LYS A 257 -4.56 23.56 -9.73
CA LYS A 257 -4.65 25.02 -9.74
C LYS A 257 -5.42 25.48 -8.50
N VAL A 258 -4.92 26.48 -7.81
CA VAL A 258 -5.56 27.11 -6.65
C VAL A 258 -5.97 28.51 -7.06
N PHE A 259 -7.24 28.82 -6.82
CA PHE A 259 -7.84 30.11 -7.06
C PHE A 259 -8.37 30.65 -5.74
N PHE A 260 -8.19 31.94 -5.51
CA PHE A 260 -8.96 32.61 -4.48
C PHE A 260 -9.36 34.00 -4.93
N PHE A 261 -10.56 34.39 -4.50
CA PHE A 261 -11.22 35.62 -4.88
C PHE A 261 -11.61 36.40 -3.63
N LEU A 262 -11.40 37.71 -3.65
CA LEU A 262 -11.95 38.61 -2.66
C LEU A 262 -12.91 39.56 -3.35
N ARG A 263 -14.16 39.58 -2.88
CA ARG A 263 -15.22 40.40 -3.45
C ARG A 263 -15.90 41.25 -2.40
N THR A 264 -16.15 42.51 -2.74
CA THR A 264 -17.00 43.40 -1.94
C THR A 264 -18.12 43.97 -2.80
N SER A 265 -19.23 44.35 -2.16
CA SER A 265 -20.25 45.21 -2.76
C SER A 265 -20.08 46.68 -2.31
N GLY A 266 -18.91 47.02 -1.76
CA GLY A 266 -18.52 48.35 -1.30
C GLY A 266 -19.24 48.80 -0.04
N THR A 267 -19.35 50.12 0.16
CA THR A 267 -19.89 50.72 1.39
C THR A 267 -21.41 51.00 1.40
N GLY A 268 -22.18 50.60 0.37
CA GLY A 268 -23.65 50.80 0.30
C GLY A 268 -24.19 51.54 -0.95
N THR A 269 -25.06 52.54 -0.83
CA THR A 269 -25.74 53.29 -1.94
C THR A 269 -24.82 54.08 -2.88
N GLU A 270 -25.26 54.38 -4.12
CA GLU A 270 -24.56 55.18 -5.15
C GLU A 270 -23.80 56.40 -4.58
N ILE A 271 -22.53 56.54 -4.95
CA ILE A 271 -21.65 57.63 -4.49
C ILE A 271 -21.46 58.65 -5.61
N ALA A 272 -21.34 59.93 -5.25
CA ALA A 272 -21.20 61.01 -6.21
C ALA A 272 -19.89 60.90 -7.00
N GLU A 273 -19.85 61.51 -8.18
CA GLU A 273 -18.63 61.65 -8.97
C GLU A 273 -17.56 62.41 -8.15
N GLY A 274 -16.45 61.74 -7.83
CA GLY A 274 -15.39 62.26 -6.94
C GLY A 274 -15.38 61.68 -5.52
N SER A 275 -16.38 60.86 -5.15
CA SER A 275 -16.34 60.03 -3.95
C SER A 275 -15.65 58.69 -4.22
N VAL A 276 -14.91 58.19 -3.24
CA VAL A 276 -14.06 57.00 -3.35
C VAL A 276 -14.34 56.04 -2.18
N ASP A 277 -14.69 54.79 -2.51
CA ASP A 277 -14.79 53.72 -1.52
C ASP A 277 -13.39 53.35 -0.98
N PRO A 278 -13.32 52.76 0.23
CA PRO A 278 -12.05 52.35 0.81
C PRO A 278 -11.30 51.37 -0.12
N THR A 279 -9.99 51.56 -0.25
CA THR A 279 -9.12 50.76 -1.11
C THR A 279 -8.33 49.78 -0.27
N ILE A 280 -8.38 48.49 -0.63
CA ILE A 280 -7.50 47.47 -0.07
C ILE A 280 -6.30 47.22 -0.98
N VAL A 281 -5.20 46.78 -0.37
CA VAL A 281 -3.99 46.35 -1.06
C VAL A 281 -3.56 44.96 -0.61
N PHE A 282 -2.83 44.29 -1.48
CA PHE A 282 -2.26 42.97 -1.27
C PHE A 282 -0.75 43.00 -1.49
N ASP A 283 -0.03 42.27 -0.65
CA ASP A 283 1.41 42.22 -0.67
C ASP A 283 1.94 40.85 -0.17
N ASN A 284 3.24 40.60 -0.33
CA ASN A 284 3.97 39.45 0.23
C ASN A 284 3.28 38.10 0.00
N PHE A 285 2.86 37.83 -1.23
CA PHE A 285 2.37 36.50 -1.60
C PHE A 285 3.54 35.50 -1.55
N GLN A 286 3.48 34.51 -0.68
CA GLN A 286 4.56 33.54 -0.51
C GLN A 286 4.04 32.11 -0.50
N VAL A 287 4.71 31.22 -1.21
CA VAL A 287 4.45 29.78 -1.14
C VAL A 287 5.71 28.97 -1.32
N SER A 288 5.86 27.92 -0.51
CA SER A 288 6.87 26.89 -0.68
C SER A 288 6.19 25.62 -1.23
N TYR A 289 6.81 24.96 -2.21
CA TYR A 289 6.29 23.74 -2.81
C TYR A 289 7.40 22.75 -3.18
N GLN A 290 7.10 21.47 -3.04
CA GLN A 290 7.94 20.35 -3.42
C GLN A 290 7.70 19.99 -4.89
N MET A 291 8.79 19.93 -5.66
CA MET A 291 8.78 19.43 -7.04
C MET A 291 9.16 17.94 -7.09
N PRO A 292 8.59 17.16 -8.03
CA PRO A 292 9.09 15.83 -8.30
C PRO A 292 10.50 15.92 -8.90
N CYS A 293 11.30 14.90 -8.66
CA CYS A 293 12.69 14.85 -9.09
C CYS A 293 12.88 13.73 -10.12
N TRP A 294 13.59 14.02 -11.21
CA TRP A 294 14.05 13.04 -12.17
C TRP A 294 15.35 12.40 -11.70
N VAL A 295 15.28 11.12 -11.32
CA VAL A 295 16.43 10.29 -10.96
C VAL A 295 17.05 9.66 -12.21
N SER A 296 16.21 9.22 -13.15
CA SER A 296 16.62 8.73 -14.46
C SER A 296 15.57 9.14 -15.48
N PRO A 297 15.90 9.92 -16.52
CA PRO A 297 17.17 10.63 -16.74
C PRO A 297 17.57 11.52 -15.55
N ALA A 298 18.87 11.70 -15.26
CA ALA A 298 19.33 12.38 -14.03
C ALA A 298 19.24 13.93 -14.11
N ALA A 299 18.04 14.47 -14.33
CA ALA A 299 17.80 15.92 -14.41
C ALA A 299 17.52 16.59 -13.06
N GLY A 300 17.28 15.81 -12.00
CA GLY A 300 16.88 16.37 -10.71
C GLY A 300 15.54 17.12 -10.81
N ILE A 301 15.48 18.30 -10.19
CA ILE A 301 14.33 19.23 -10.31
C ILE A 301 14.51 20.26 -11.44
N GLN A 302 15.55 20.12 -12.28
CA GLN A 302 15.85 21.11 -13.31
C GLN A 302 14.87 20.95 -14.49
N ALA A 303 13.95 21.91 -14.61
CA ALA A 303 12.99 21.94 -15.71
C ALA A 303 13.62 22.52 -17.00
N ASN A 304 13.09 22.08 -18.14
CA ASN A 304 13.38 22.55 -19.48
C ASN A 304 14.83 22.31 -19.96
N VAL A 305 15.46 21.22 -19.51
CA VAL A 305 16.78 20.78 -19.99
C VAL A 305 16.67 19.69 -21.03
N THR A 306 17.71 19.53 -21.85
CA THR A 306 17.86 18.42 -22.80
C THR A 306 18.96 17.47 -22.34
N LEU A 307 18.65 16.18 -22.23
CA LEU A 307 19.57 15.09 -21.90
C LEU A 307 19.69 14.09 -23.06
N ASN A 308 20.71 13.22 -23.02
CA ASN A 308 20.91 12.19 -24.04
C ASN A 308 21.71 10.98 -23.54
N ASN A 309 21.82 9.93 -24.37
CA ASN A 309 22.65 8.73 -24.15
C ASN A 309 23.90 8.70 -25.05
N ALA A 310 24.51 9.84 -25.40
CA ALA A 310 25.60 9.90 -26.38
C ALA A 310 26.86 9.09 -25.97
N ALA A 311 27.11 8.93 -24.67
CA ALA A 311 28.22 8.11 -24.16
C ALA A 311 28.04 6.61 -24.46
N ASN A 312 26.80 6.14 -24.63
CA ASN A 312 26.47 4.76 -25.02
C ASN A 312 25.19 4.73 -25.86
N PRO A 313 25.26 5.05 -27.17
CA PRO A 313 24.11 5.00 -28.05
C PRO A 313 23.54 3.59 -28.12
N ALA A 314 22.20 3.46 -28.15
CA ALA A 314 21.55 2.15 -28.17
C ALA A 314 21.72 1.46 -29.54
N TRP A 315 21.63 0.13 -29.57
CA TRP A 315 21.88 -0.65 -30.78
C TRP A 315 20.68 -1.52 -31.15
N GLY A 316 20.39 -1.69 -32.44
CA GLY A 316 19.35 -2.58 -32.96
C GLY A 316 19.61 -2.97 -34.42
N ALA A 317 18.97 -4.01 -34.95
CA ALA A 317 19.12 -4.47 -36.33
C ALA A 317 18.92 -3.37 -37.39
N VAL A 318 19.86 -3.23 -38.33
CA VAL A 318 19.75 -2.28 -39.46
C VAL A 318 18.54 -2.63 -40.32
N GLY A 319 17.77 -1.60 -40.70
CA GLY A 319 16.62 -1.72 -41.61
C GLY A 319 15.43 -2.50 -41.01
N THR A 320 15.49 -2.86 -39.74
CA THR A 320 14.45 -3.61 -39.04
C THR A 320 13.92 -2.79 -37.87
N GLU A 321 12.63 -2.91 -37.58
CA GLU A 321 12.04 -2.29 -36.39
C GLU A 321 12.55 -2.99 -35.13
N ASN A 322 13.16 -2.24 -34.22
CA ASN A 322 13.69 -2.73 -32.96
C ASN A 322 12.95 -2.11 -31.79
N ILE A 323 12.85 -2.86 -30.68
CA ILE A 323 12.37 -2.32 -29.41
C ILE A 323 13.56 -1.78 -28.62
N PHE A 324 13.54 -0.48 -28.37
CA PHE A 324 14.46 0.24 -27.51
C PHE A 324 13.82 0.52 -26.16
N SER A 325 14.66 0.88 -25.18
CA SER A 325 14.20 1.11 -23.83
C SER A 325 14.91 2.30 -23.17
N LEU A 326 14.18 3.07 -22.37
CA LEU A 326 14.68 4.20 -21.58
C LEU A 326 14.19 4.06 -20.13
N PRO A 327 15.08 3.95 -19.13
CA PRO A 327 14.66 3.98 -17.73
C PRO A 327 14.08 5.35 -17.38
N LEU A 328 12.91 5.32 -16.74
CA LEU A 328 12.19 6.48 -16.21
C LEU A 328 12.02 6.30 -14.70
N LYS A 329 12.86 6.98 -13.94
CA LYS A 329 12.83 7.00 -12.48
C LYS A 329 12.54 8.39 -11.95
N THR A 330 11.55 8.48 -11.07
CA THR A 330 11.19 9.73 -10.41
C THR A 330 11.11 9.55 -8.90
N THR A 331 11.26 10.64 -8.15
CA THR A 331 10.85 10.68 -6.75
C THR A 331 9.86 11.81 -6.49
N GLY A 332 8.89 11.55 -5.61
CA GLY A 332 7.91 12.56 -5.18
C GLY A 332 6.87 12.92 -6.24
N ARG A 333 6.59 12.06 -7.22
CA ARG A 333 5.56 12.34 -8.25
C ARG A 333 4.16 12.28 -7.62
N ILE A 334 3.43 13.38 -7.79
CA ILE A 334 2.01 13.50 -7.37
C ILE A 334 1.07 13.80 -8.55
N GLY A 335 1.62 14.19 -9.70
CA GLY A 335 0.89 14.44 -10.94
C GLY A 335 0.97 13.29 -11.96
N THR A 336 0.44 13.54 -13.16
CA THR A 336 0.59 12.61 -14.29
C THR A 336 2.04 12.52 -14.75
N LEU A 337 2.45 11.36 -15.25
CA LEU A 337 3.68 11.22 -16.04
C LEU A 337 3.31 11.22 -17.53
N GLN A 338 3.89 12.13 -18.30
CA GLN A 338 3.67 12.24 -19.75
C GLN A 338 4.97 11.98 -20.52
N ILE A 339 4.84 11.25 -21.62
CA ILE A 339 5.90 10.96 -22.58
C ILE A 339 5.36 11.33 -23.96
N THR A 340 6.02 12.27 -24.64
CA THR A 340 5.57 12.76 -25.96
C THR A 340 6.67 12.58 -26.99
N ASN A 341 6.31 12.12 -28.20
CA ASN A 341 7.20 12.08 -29.35
C ASN A 341 7.40 13.51 -29.89
N ASP A 342 8.50 14.16 -29.53
CA ASP A 342 8.67 15.62 -29.61
C ASP A 342 9.58 16.08 -30.76
N TRP A 343 9.14 15.84 -32.00
CA TRP A 343 9.70 16.46 -33.20
C TRP A 343 8.67 17.34 -33.92
N ASP A 344 9.17 18.45 -34.48
CA ASP A 344 8.36 19.49 -35.14
C ASP A 344 7.81 19.04 -36.50
N LEU A 345 8.53 18.16 -37.21
CA LEU A 345 8.11 17.58 -38.48
C LEU A 345 7.79 16.09 -38.32
N PHE A 346 6.64 15.66 -38.85
CA PHE A 346 6.18 14.27 -38.78
C PHE A 346 7.20 13.30 -39.41
N SER A 347 7.82 13.70 -40.53
CA SER A 347 8.86 12.93 -41.24
C SER A 347 10.11 12.63 -40.40
N ASN A 348 10.34 13.36 -39.32
CA ASN A 348 11.53 13.22 -38.47
C ASN A 348 11.25 12.38 -37.21
N ARG A 349 10.00 11.90 -37.03
CA ARG A 349 9.63 11.03 -35.92
C ARG A 349 10.10 9.62 -36.21
N VAL A 350 11.26 9.29 -35.66
CA VAL A 350 11.88 7.96 -35.81
C VAL A 350 11.41 6.94 -34.74
N PHE A 351 10.61 7.38 -33.77
CA PHE A 351 10.01 6.53 -32.75
C PHE A 351 8.56 6.19 -33.09
N ALA A 352 8.18 4.95 -32.83
CA ALA A 352 6.79 4.51 -32.73
C ALA A 352 6.52 4.01 -31.32
N PHE A 353 5.53 4.58 -30.64
CA PHE A 353 5.13 4.14 -29.31
C PHE A 353 4.27 2.89 -29.40
N LEU A 354 4.38 1.99 -28.41
CA LEU A 354 3.53 0.81 -28.37
C LEU A 354 2.17 1.17 -27.77
N ALA A 355 1.08 0.73 -28.42
CA ALA A 355 -0.26 0.93 -27.90
C ALA A 355 -0.48 0.20 -26.56
N GLU A 356 0.18 -0.94 -26.37
CA GLU A 356 0.20 -1.74 -25.14
C GLU A 356 1.64 -2.14 -24.79
N GLY A 357 1.96 -2.25 -23.50
CA GLY A 357 3.28 -2.68 -23.02
C GLY A 357 4.43 -1.69 -23.19
N ALA A 358 4.16 -0.44 -23.57
CA ALA A 358 5.19 0.60 -23.70
C ALA A 358 5.80 1.02 -22.35
N LEU A 359 5.11 0.82 -21.24
CA LEU A 359 5.63 1.11 -19.91
C LEU A 359 5.53 -0.13 -19.05
N LYS A 360 6.67 -0.56 -18.52
CA LYS A 360 6.71 -1.66 -17.56
C LYS A 360 7.40 -1.24 -16.29
N ALA A 361 6.84 -1.63 -15.16
CA ALA A 361 7.49 -1.62 -13.86
C ALA A 361 8.27 -2.92 -13.68
N ARG A 362 9.18 -2.94 -12.71
CA ARG A 362 9.87 -4.18 -12.33
C ARG A 362 8.86 -5.19 -11.77
N ASP A 363 8.98 -6.44 -12.18
CA ASP A 363 8.37 -7.57 -11.52
C ASP A 363 9.15 -7.93 -10.26
N ALA A 364 8.67 -8.97 -9.57
CA ALA A 364 9.30 -9.51 -8.37
C ALA A 364 10.78 -9.85 -8.56
N PHE A 365 11.26 -10.09 -9.79
CA PHE A 365 12.63 -10.48 -10.13
C PHE A 365 13.50 -9.29 -10.56
N GLY A 366 13.00 -8.06 -10.42
CA GLY A 366 13.71 -6.86 -10.86
C GLY A 366 13.71 -6.68 -12.39
N LYS A 367 13.02 -7.54 -13.15
CA LYS A 367 12.88 -7.41 -14.60
C LYS A 367 11.71 -6.50 -14.91
N TYR A 368 11.86 -5.56 -15.85
CA TYR A 368 10.74 -4.72 -16.28
C TYR A 368 9.73 -5.52 -17.12
N SER A 369 8.81 -6.25 -16.47
CA SER A 369 7.82 -7.11 -17.11
C SER A 369 6.35 -6.75 -16.78
N VAL A 370 6.08 -6.07 -15.65
CA VAL A 370 4.73 -5.70 -15.20
C VAL A 370 4.21 -4.52 -15.98
N ASP A 371 3.10 -4.66 -16.69
CA ASP A 371 2.50 -3.56 -17.44
C ASP A 371 1.98 -2.44 -16.52
N VAL A 372 2.38 -1.21 -16.85
CA VAL A 372 1.84 -0.01 -16.19
C VAL A 372 0.65 0.50 -16.98
N PRO A 373 -0.51 0.73 -16.35
CA PRO A 373 -1.65 1.33 -17.03
C PRO A 373 -1.34 2.75 -17.52
N TYR A 374 -1.59 3.01 -18.80
CA TYR A 374 -1.49 4.34 -19.40
C TYR A 374 -2.56 4.56 -20.46
N THR A 375 -2.85 5.83 -20.76
CA THR A 375 -3.63 6.20 -21.94
C THR A 375 -2.68 6.57 -23.08
N PHE A 376 -2.95 6.05 -24.27
CA PHE A 376 -2.17 6.32 -25.48
C PHE A 376 -2.95 7.16 -26.48
N THR A 377 -2.32 8.22 -26.97
CA THR A 377 -2.76 9.00 -28.12
C THR A 377 -1.80 8.74 -29.28
N ASN A 378 -2.34 8.34 -30.42
CA ASN A 378 -1.57 8.13 -31.65
C ASN A 378 -1.08 9.44 -32.26
N ASP A 379 -0.03 9.33 -33.06
CA ASP A 379 0.37 10.36 -34.01
C ASP A 379 -0.69 10.49 -35.12
N ASP A 380 -1.10 11.71 -35.45
CA ASP A 380 -1.99 12.00 -36.58
C ASP A 380 -1.40 13.14 -37.42
N GLU A 381 -1.32 12.94 -38.73
CA GLU A 381 -0.82 13.94 -39.69
C GLU A 381 -1.92 14.92 -40.12
N ALA A 382 -3.19 14.49 -40.07
CA ALA A 382 -4.36 15.30 -40.42
C ALA A 382 -4.80 16.24 -39.29
N THR A 383 -4.61 15.83 -38.03
CA THR A 383 -4.70 16.68 -36.84
C THR A 383 -3.35 16.65 -36.14
N PRO A 384 -2.61 17.77 -35.97
CA PRO A 384 -1.19 17.78 -35.56
C PRO A 384 -0.97 17.40 -34.08
N ALA A 385 -1.48 16.25 -33.66
CA ALA A 385 -1.29 15.64 -32.38
C ALA A 385 0.00 14.82 -32.40
N LYS A 386 0.82 15.00 -31.37
CA LYS A 386 2.01 14.21 -31.12
C LYS A 386 1.62 12.94 -30.36
N ALA A 387 2.21 11.80 -30.72
CA ALA A 387 2.04 10.54 -30.03
C ALA A 387 2.43 10.73 -28.57
N LYS A 388 1.55 10.29 -27.68
CA LYS A 388 1.65 10.58 -26.26
C LYS A 388 1.19 9.41 -25.42
N ILE A 389 2.00 9.09 -24.41
CA ILE A 389 1.64 8.20 -23.32
C ILE A 389 1.42 9.04 -22.07
N VAL A 390 0.30 8.80 -21.38
CA VAL A 390 -0.02 9.47 -20.10
C VAL A 390 -0.33 8.41 -19.05
N VAL A 391 0.51 8.35 -18.01
CA VAL A 391 0.22 7.63 -16.77
C VAL A 391 -0.58 8.56 -15.87
N ALA A 392 -1.67 8.04 -15.30
CA ALA A 392 -2.52 8.79 -14.40
C ALA A 392 -1.75 9.30 -13.17
N ALA A 393 -2.24 10.40 -12.59
CA ALA A 393 -1.78 10.82 -11.27
C ALA A 393 -2.09 9.72 -10.24
N PRO A 394 -1.24 9.52 -9.22
CA PRO A 394 -1.52 8.57 -8.16
C PRO A 394 -2.86 8.89 -7.48
N ALA A 395 -3.61 7.85 -7.13
CA ALA A 395 -4.92 8.01 -6.47
C ALA A 395 -4.83 8.73 -5.11
N SER A 396 -3.70 8.57 -4.42
CA SER A 396 -3.38 9.29 -3.18
C SER A 396 -1.86 9.32 -2.95
N GLY A 397 -1.37 10.34 -2.25
CA GLY A 397 0.03 10.41 -1.83
C GLY A 397 1.01 10.71 -2.97
N VAL A 398 2.27 10.32 -2.77
CA VAL A 398 3.35 10.45 -3.75
C VAL A 398 3.79 9.07 -4.23
N VAL A 399 4.23 8.99 -5.48
CA VAL A 399 4.82 7.79 -6.07
C VAL A 399 6.26 8.09 -6.48
N ASN A 400 7.15 7.13 -6.23
CA ASN A 400 8.48 7.10 -6.81
C ASN A 400 8.44 6.10 -7.97
N ASP A 401 8.58 6.58 -9.20
CA ASP A 401 8.55 5.71 -10.36
C ASP A 401 9.89 4.95 -10.48
N ASP A 402 9.83 3.65 -10.78
CA ASP A 402 10.94 2.90 -11.36
C ASP A 402 10.42 2.12 -12.56
N LEU A 403 10.39 2.79 -13.71
CA LEU A 403 9.76 2.31 -14.93
C LEU A 403 10.80 2.14 -16.04
N MET A 404 10.50 1.23 -16.97
CA MET A 404 11.17 1.16 -18.25
C MET A 404 10.17 1.52 -19.35
N PHE A 405 10.52 2.55 -20.10
CA PHE A 405 9.77 2.96 -21.28
C PHE A 405 10.32 2.25 -22.51
N PHE A 406 9.51 1.39 -23.12
CA PHE A 406 9.78 0.71 -24.37
C PHE A 406 9.15 1.46 -25.54
N PHE A 407 9.90 1.57 -26.63
CA PHE A 407 9.43 2.17 -27.88
C PHE A 407 10.12 1.51 -29.06
N LYS A 408 9.52 1.61 -30.24
CA LYS A 408 10.06 1.07 -31.48
C LYS A 408 10.85 2.15 -32.21
N ALA A 409 11.97 1.78 -32.81
CA ALA A 409 12.67 2.60 -33.79
C ALA A 409 13.38 1.70 -34.81
N THR A 410 13.62 2.24 -36.01
CA THR A 410 14.33 1.51 -37.08
C THR A 410 15.67 2.17 -37.36
N PRO A 411 16.81 1.57 -36.95
CA PRO A 411 18.12 2.06 -37.33
C PRO A 411 18.32 1.95 -38.85
N ALA A 412 18.51 3.07 -39.54
CA ALA A 412 18.68 3.09 -40.99
C ALA A 412 20.06 2.61 -41.45
N SER A 413 21.08 2.74 -40.59
CA SER A 413 22.46 2.32 -40.88
C SER A 413 23.24 2.11 -39.57
N THR A 414 24.53 1.82 -39.68
CA THR A 414 25.47 1.78 -38.54
C THR A 414 25.83 3.18 -38.02
N SER A 415 25.44 4.25 -38.71
CA SER A 415 25.58 5.64 -38.24
C SER A 415 24.54 5.97 -37.16
N VAL A 416 24.92 6.85 -36.23
CA VAL A 416 24.02 7.28 -35.15
C VAL A 416 22.86 8.09 -35.70
N SER A 417 21.65 7.64 -35.38
CA SER A 417 20.39 8.37 -35.57
C SER A 417 19.86 8.81 -34.21
N ASN A 418 18.98 9.80 -34.17
CA ASN A 418 18.33 10.22 -32.94
C ASN A 418 16.83 10.46 -33.12
N GLY A 419 16.10 10.36 -32.02
CA GLY A 419 14.76 10.92 -31.90
C GLY A 419 14.64 11.69 -30.59
N LYS A 420 13.62 12.54 -30.49
CA LYS A 420 13.45 13.46 -29.36
C LYS A 420 12.17 13.16 -28.60
N LEU A 421 12.28 13.01 -27.29
CA LEU A 421 11.17 12.80 -26.36
C LEU A 421 11.00 14.04 -25.48
N GLU A 422 9.75 14.46 -25.24
CA GLU A 422 9.41 15.35 -24.12
C GLU A 422 8.89 14.48 -22.96
N LEU A 423 9.57 14.52 -21.81
CA LEU A 423 9.22 13.78 -20.60
C LEU A 423 8.75 14.77 -19.53
N ASN A 424 7.61 14.50 -18.89
CA ASN A 424 7.04 15.43 -17.92
C ASN A 424 6.32 14.71 -16.78
N CYS A 425 6.90 14.76 -15.57
CA CYS A 425 6.29 14.24 -14.33
C CYS A 425 5.74 15.33 -13.41
N GLY A 426 5.66 16.57 -13.90
CA GLY A 426 5.59 17.81 -13.11
C GLY A 426 6.82 18.69 -13.36
N VAL A 427 7.99 18.05 -13.53
CA VAL A 427 9.20 18.66 -14.10
C VAL A 427 9.33 18.22 -15.54
N ARG A 428 9.28 19.14 -16.48
CA ARG A 428 9.41 18.85 -17.91
C ARG A 428 10.87 18.85 -18.33
N ILE A 429 11.31 17.83 -19.07
CA ILE A 429 12.63 17.74 -19.69
C ILE A 429 12.50 17.20 -21.12
N TRP A 430 13.55 17.38 -21.93
CA TRP A 430 13.71 16.73 -23.23
C TRP A 430 14.79 15.66 -23.16
N TYR A 431 14.59 14.57 -23.90
CA TYR A 431 15.57 13.50 -24.04
C TYR A 431 15.80 13.20 -25.52
N GLU A 432 17.01 13.46 -26.01
CA GLU A 432 17.45 13.02 -27.32
C GLU A 432 18.01 11.60 -27.20
N TYR A 433 17.25 10.61 -27.67
CA TYR A 433 17.65 9.21 -27.62
C TYR A 433 18.37 8.82 -28.90
N LEU A 434 19.65 8.51 -28.79
CA LEU A 434 20.56 8.12 -29.86
C LEU A 434 20.59 6.59 -30.01
N PHE A 435 20.45 6.11 -31.24
CA PHE A 435 20.48 4.69 -31.59
C PHE A 435 21.17 4.43 -32.94
N LYS A 436 21.64 3.20 -33.17
CA LYS A 436 22.31 2.76 -34.41
C LYS A 436 22.18 1.26 -34.68
N GLY A 437 22.54 0.83 -35.88
CA GLY A 437 22.55 -0.55 -36.36
C GLY A 437 23.53 -1.52 -35.65
N ALA A 438 23.10 -2.73 -35.25
CA ALA A 438 23.90 -3.90 -34.84
C ALA A 438 23.21 -5.22 -35.26
N GLY A 439 23.94 -6.31 -35.54
CA GLY A 439 23.34 -7.60 -35.94
C GLY A 439 22.77 -8.39 -34.74
N ILE A 440 21.45 -8.65 -34.69
CA ILE A 440 20.84 -9.55 -33.68
C ILE A 440 20.75 -10.97 -34.26
N ILE A 441 21.13 -11.98 -33.48
CA ILE A 441 20.99 -13.40 -33.82
C ILE A 441 20.09 -14.09 -32.78
N ASP A 442 18.92 -14.56 -33.23
CA ASP A 442 17.92 -15.21 -32.37
C ASP A 442 18.02 -16.74 -32.47
N LEU A 443 18.36 -17.39 -31.35
CA LEU A 443 18.45 -18.85 -31.22
C LEU A 443 17.27 -19.44 -30.42
N SER A 444 16.28 -18.63 -30.04
CA SER A 444 15.20 -19.04 -29.13
C SER A 444 14.25 -20.08 -29.72
N GLY A 445 14.12 -20.10 -31.06
CA GLY A 445 13.38 -21.12 -31.81
C GLY A 445 14.20 -22.36 -32.16
N ILE A 446 15.47 -22.45 -31.74
CA ILE A 446 16.39 -23.50 -32.15
C ILE A 446 16.63 -24.49 -31.00
N ASP A 447 16.09 -25.70 -31.15
CA ASP A 447 16.25 -26.80 -30.20
C ASP A 447 17.54 -27.60 -30.46
N ASN A 448 18.68 -26.98 -30.19
CA ASN A 448 20.00 -27.60 -30.35
C ASN A 448 21.00 -27.08 -29.29
N THR A 449 21.60 -27.99 -28.52
CA THR A 449 22.61 -27.67 -27.49
C THR A 449 23.86 -27.00 -28.05
N ASN A 450 24.12 -27.17 -29.35
CA ASN A 450 25.25 -26.60 -30.06
C ASN A 450 24.93 -25.26 -30.73
N ALA A 451 23.67 -24.80 -30.73
CA ALA A 451 23.27 -23.61 -31.49
C ALA A 451 24.09 -22.36 -31.12
N LEU A 452 24.37 -22.14 -29.83
CA LEU A 452 25.20 -21.02 -29.39
C LEU A 452 26.61 -21.10 -29.97
N LYS A 453 27.29 -22.23 -29.79
CA LYS A 453 28.68 -22.39 -30.25
C LYS A 453 28.82 -22.38 -31.77
N ASP A 454 27.85 -22.92 -32.50
CA ASP A 454 27.85 -22.96 -33.97
C ASP A 454 27.60 -21.55 -34.53
N THR A 455 26.95 -20.67 -33.76
CA THR A 455 26.60 -19.32 -34.18
C THR A 455 27.65 -18.29 -33.81
N ILE A 456 28.14 -18.35 -32.56
CA ILE A 456 28.89 -17.26 -31.92
C ILE A 456 30.19 -16.87 -32.64
N ALA A 457 30.80 -17.78 -33.40
CA ALA A 457 32.01 -17.49 -34.18
C ALA A 457 31.74 -16.53 -35.36
N ASP A 458 30.59 -16.65 -36.01
CA ASP A 458 30.29 -16.01 -37.29
C ASP A 458 29.54 -14.68 -37.16
N VAL A 459 29.23 -14.25 -35.94
CA VAL A 459 28.47 -13.03 -35.69
C VAL A 459 29.32 -11.77 -35.86
N PRO A 460 28.75 -10.66 -36.34
CA PRO A 460 29.43 -9.35 -36.35
C PRO A 460 29.83 -8.86 -34.95
N ASP A 461 30.84 -7.99 -34.87
CA ASP A 461 31.15 -7.26 -33.63
C ASP A 461 29.96 -6.41 -33.16
N GLY A 462 29.71 -6.41 -31.85
CA GLY A 462 28.57 -5.74 -31.21
C GLY A 462 27.25 -6.49 -31.32
N SER A 463 27.27 -7.75 -31.77
CA SER A 463 26.05 -8.54 -31.93
C SER A 463 25.40 -8.94 -30.60
N VAL A 464 24.08 -9.14 -30.64
CA VAL A 464 23.30 -9.69 -29.53
C VAL A 464 22.80 -11.08 -29.90
N ILE A 465 23.10 -12.07 -29.07
CA ILE A 465 22.61 -13.45 -29.20
C ILE A 465 21.53 -13.72 -28.15
N VAL A 466 20.40 -14.25 -28.59
CA VAL A 466 19.25 -14.52 -27.73
C VAL A 466 19.00 -16.03 -27.60
N LEU A 467 18.90 -16.53 -26.36
CA LEU A 467 18.85 -17.95 -26.02
C LEU A 467 17.46 -18.40 -25.55
N LYS A 468 17.08 -19.64 -25.87
CA LYS A 468 15.81 -20.25 -25.47
C LYS A 468 15.75 -20.47 -23.95
N PRO A 469 14.69 -20.04 -23.24
CA PRO A 469 14.49 -20.33 -21.82
C PRO A 469 14.54 -21.82 -21.51
N GLY A 470 15.20 -22.20 -20.41
CA GLY A 470 15.37 -23.58 -19.92
C GLY A 470 16.31 -24.46 -20.75
N MET A 471 16.80 -23.97 -21.90
CA MET A 471 17.66 -24.76 -22.78
C MET A 471 19.11 -24.78 -22.29
N ARG A 472 19.79 -25.92 -22.48
CA ARG A 472 21.22 -26.11 -22.21
C ARG A 472 22.06 -25.88 -23.46
N TYR A 473 23.11 -25.06 -23.35
CA TYR A 473 24.04 -24.73 -24.41
C TYR A 473 25.46 -25.12 -24.01
N SER A 474 26.16 -25.87 -24.85
CA SER A 474 27.57 -26.23 -24.63
C SER A 474 28.50 -25.15 -25.20
N THR A 475 29.60 -24.88 -24.51
CA THR A 475 30.67 -23.98 -24.98
C THR A 475 31.74 -24.66 -25.85
N GLY A 476 31.71 -26.00 -26.02
CA GLY A 476 32.78 -26.74 -26.72
C GLY A 476 32.55 -26.87 -28.22
N VAL A 477 33.35 -26.19 -29.05
CA VAL A 477 33.33 -26.27 -30.54
C VAL A 477 33.63 -27.68 -31.07
N PRO A 478 33.31 -28.01 -32.35
CA PRO A 478 33.88 -29.19 -32.99
C PRO A 478 35.43 -29.14 -32.85
N GLU A 479 36.07 -30.26 -32.49
CA GLU A 479 37.52 -30.39 -32.21
C GLU A 479 38.05 -29.95 -30.83
N ASP A 480 37.24 -29.94 -29.77
CA ASP A 480 37.72 -29.82 -28.38
C ASP A 480 38.34 -28.45 -27.95
N ALA A 481 38.19 -27.40 -28.76
CA ALA A 481 38.76 -26.07 -28.47
C ALA A 481 37.89 -25.16 -27.58
N ASN A 482 38.51 -24.16 -26.96
CA ASN A 482 37.83 -23.06 -26.26
C ASN A 482 37.19 -22.09 -27.28
N TYR A 483 36.07 -21.45 -26.94
CA TYR A 483 35.58 -20.34 -27.74
C TYR A 483 36.40 -19.07 -27.46
N THR A 484 36.83 -18.41 -28.54
CA THR A 484 37.74 -17.25 -28.50
C THR A 484 36.97 -15.98 -28.85
N PHE A 485 36.80 -15.08 -27.88
CA PHE A 485 36.27 -13.74 -28.12
C PHE A 485 37.30 -12.86 -28.81
N ASP A 486 36.95 -12.30 -29.96
CA ASP A 486 37.71 -11.31 -30.72
C ASP A 486 36.90 -10.01 -30.93
N LYS A 487 35.72 -9.93 -30.31
CA LYS A 487 34.71 -8.89 -30.54
C LYS A 487 33.76 -8.72 -29.35
N SER A 488 33.04 -7.62 -29.35
CA SER A 488 32.02 -7.29 -28.36
C SER A 488 30.75 -8.10 -28.59
N LEU A 489 30.16 -8.65 -27.53
CA LEU A 489 28.94 -9.48 -27.62
C LEU A 489 28.05 -9.33 -26.39
N GLU A 490 26.74 -9.40 -26.60
CA GLU A 490 25.75 -9.65 -25.54
C GLU A 490 25.07 -11.00 -25.76
N ILE A 491 24.97 -11.83 -24.72
CA ILE A 491 24.26 -13.10 -24.72
C ILE A 491 23.21 -13.08 -23.62
N ARG A 492 21.94 -13.28 -23.96
CA ARG A 492 20.82 -13.17 -23.01
C ARG A 492 19.72 -14.19 -23.25
N SER A 493 18.91 -14.45 -22.23
CA SER A 493 17.64 -15.18 -22.39
C SER A 493 16.67 -14.42 -23.29
N ALA A 494 15.92 -15.15 -24.13
CA ALA A 494 14.79 -14.64 -24.92
C ALA A 494 13.63 -14.19 -24.05
N ASP A 495 13.43 -14.89 -22.94
CA ASP A 495 12.46 -14.52 -21.92
C ASP A 495 13.13 -14.58 -20.55
N PRO A 496 13.49 -13.42 -19.96
CA PRO A 496 14.08 -13.41 -18.63
C PRO A 496 13.09 -13.71 -17.49
N ALA A 497 11.81 -13.97 -17.77
CA ALA A 497 10.83 -14.45 -16.79
C ALA A 497 10.63 -15.97 -16.85
N GLY A 498 11.09 -16.60 -17.95
CA GLY A 498 11.13 -18.05 -18.09
C GLY A 498 12.33 -18.66 -17.35
N GLU A 499 12.40 -20.00 -17.39
CA GLU A 499 13.55 -20.72 -16.83
C GLU A 499 14.86 -20.24 -17.45
N MET A 500 15.91 -20.04 -16.64
CA MET A 500 17.19 -19.52 -17.14
C MET A 500 17.80 -20.52 -18.14
N PRO A 501 18.21 -20.07 -19.33
CA PRO A 501 19.09 -20.85 -20.18
C PRO A 501 20.38 -21.18 -19.43
N VAL A 502 20.89 -22.39 -19.63
CA VAL A 502 22.09 -22.89 -18.98
C VAL A 502 23.23 -22.93 -20.00
N ILE A 503 24.32 -22.23 -19.73
CA ILE A 503 25.59 -22.42 -20.43
C ILE A 503 26.42 -23.43 -19.64
N GLU A 504 26.63 -24.60 -20.24
CA GLU A 504 27.52 -25.62 -19.74
C GLU A 504 28.94 -25.31 -20.22
N CYS A 505 29.79 -24.89 -19.29
CA CYS A 505 31.18 -24.53 -19.52
C CYS A 505 32.07 -25.78 -19.76
N THR A 506 31.69 -26.67 -20.67
CA THR A 506 32.47 -27.86 -21.06
C THR A 506 33.87 -27.48 -21.56
N LYS A 507 34.00 -26.27 -22.13
CA LYS A 507 35.25 -25.57 -22.41
C LYS A 507 35.16 -24.14 -21.88
N ASN A 508 36.28 -23.44 -21.77
CA ASN A 508 36.30 -22.09 -21.22
C ASN A 508 36.12 -21.05 -22.33
N PHE A 509 35.58 -19.90 -22.01
CA PHE A 509 35.74 -18.72 -22.85
C PHE A 509 37.15 -18.15 -22.70
N VAL A 510 37.77 -17.81 -23.83
CA VAL A 510 39.08 -17.15 -23.92
C VAL A 510 38.98 -15.93 -24.83
N THR A 511 40.07 -15.18 -25.00
CA THR A 511 40.13 -14.05 -25.94
C THR A 511 41.18 -14.28 -27.00
N ALA A 512 41.01 -13.65 -28.16
CA ALA A 512 42.02 -13.58 -29.20
C ALA A 512 43.18 -12.65 -28.78
N ASP A 513 44.28 -12.72 -29.53
CA ASP A 513 45.31 -11.68 -29.51
C ASP A 513 44.75 -10.50 -30.31
N ALA A 514 44.25 -9.48 -29.63
CA ALA A 514 43.47 -8.41 -30.25
C ALA A 514 43.63 -7.07 -29.52
N ASP A 515 43.69 -5.97 -30.27
CA ASP A 515 43.99 -4.65 -29.71
C ASP A 515 42.91 -4.15 -28.74
N THR A 516 41.61 -4.39 -28.99
CA THR A 516 40.51 -4.00 -28.08
C THR A 516 39.21 -4.76 -28.32
N ILE A 517 38.56 -5.24 -27.26
CA ILE A 517 37.18 -5.73 -27.19
C ILE A 517 36.38 -4.74 -26.33
N GLY A 518 35.27 -4.21 -26.84
CA GLY A 518 34.46 -3.21 -26.12
C GLY A 518 33.79 -3.79 -24.88
N SER A 519 32.92 -4.79 -25.04
CA SER A 519 32.24 -5.42 -23.90
C SER A 519 31.77 -6.84 -24.18
N ILE A 520 31.77 -7.69 -23.16
CA ILE A 520 31.18 -9.05 -23.17
C ILE A 520 30.14 -9.11 -22.06
N VAL A 521 28.87 -9.30 -22.42
CA VAL A 521 27.74 -9.14 -21.51
C VAL A 521 26.88 -10.42 -21.48
N PHE A 522 26.57 -10.91 -20.28
CA PHE A 522 25.61 -11.99 -20.07
C PHE A 522 24.45 -11.52 -19.20
N LYS A 523 23.22 -11.82 -19.61
CA LYS A 523 22.01 -11.45 -18.86
C LYS A 523 21.05 -12.63 -18.69
N ASN A 524 20.68 -12.91 -17.44
CA ASN A 524 19.73 -13.97 -17.08
C ASN A 524 20.17 -15.36 -17.58
N ILE A 525 21.41 -15.74 -17.30
CA ILE A 525 22.02 -17.02 -17.71
C ILE A 525 22.50 -17.79 -16.48
N SER A 526 22.32 -19.10 -16.48
CA SER A 526 22.95 -20.00 -15.51
C SER A 526 24.22 -20.61 -16.10
N PHE A 527 25.32 -20.56 -15.36
CA PHE A 527 26.59 -21.19 -15.70
C PHE A 527 26.83 -22.38 -14.79
N VAL A 528 27.15 -23.51 -15.41
CA VAL A 528 27.54 -24.74 -14.72
C VAL A 528 28.76 -25.35 -15.40
N GLY A 529 29.55 -26.13 -14.67
CA GLY A 529 30.66 -26.87 -15.26
C GLY A 529 31.15 -28.00 -14.36
N ASP A 530 32.33 -28.49 -14.68
CA ASP A 530 33.10 -29.37 -13.81
C ASP A 530 33.84 -28.54 -12.74
N TYR A 531 33.62 -28.91 -11.48
CA TYR A 531 34.12 -28.18 -10.31
C TYR A 531 35.65 -28.12 -10.24
N ASP A 532 36.34 -29.11 -10.82
CA ASP A 532 37.79 -29.24 -10.77
C ASP A 532 38.49 -28.63 -11.99
N ASN A 533 37.77 -28.41 -13.09
CA ASN A 533 38.40 -28.12 -14.38
C ASN A 533 37.86 -26.87 -15.10
N ASN A 534 36.61 -26.48 -14.90
CA ASN A 534 35.96 -25.51 -15.78
C ASN A 534 35.85 -24.10 -15.20
N TYR A 535 35.89 -23.13 -16.12
CA TYR A 535 35.72 -21.71 -15.84
C TYR A 535 34.69 -21.12 -16.80
N VAL A 536 34.13 -19.96 -16.46
CA VAL A 536 33.47 -19.14 -17.49
C VAL A 536 34.54 -18.55 -18.40
N PHE A 537 35.50 -17.80 -17.84
CA PHE A 537 36.64 -17.23 -18.56
C PHE A 537 37.99 -17.76 -18.04
N ASN A 538 38.88 -18.14 -18.95
CA ASN A 538 40.23 -18.61 -18.65
C ASN A 538 41.26 -18.07 -19.66
N ILE A 539 41.44 -16.75 -19.64
CA ILE A 539 42.14 -15.93 -20.64
C ILE A 539 43.66 -16.11 -20.57
N ASP A 540 44.32 -16.31 -21.71
CA ASP A 540 45.78 -16.49 -21.81
C ASP A 540 46.48 -15.75 -22.94
N LYS A 541 45.77 -14.84 -23.63
CA LYS A 541 46.27 -14.00 -24.73
C LYS A 541 46.36 -12.53 -24.34
N SER A 542 47.00 -11.72 -25.18
CA SER A 542 47.12 -10.28 -24.92
C SER A 542 45.91 -9.56 -25.50
N THR A 543 45.20 -8.76 -24.70
CA THR A 543 44.07 -7.98 -25.18
C THR A 543 43.67 -6.86 -24.21
N VAL A 544 42.86 -5.92 -24.68
CA VAL A 544 42.19 -4.92 -23.85
C VAL A 544 40.69 -5.17 -23.91
N ILE A 545 40.03 -5.30 -22.76
CA ILE A 545 38.58 -5.52 -22.64
C ILE A 545 37.98 -4.34 -21.87
N GLY A 546 36.99 -3.66 -22.44
CA GLY A 546 36.30 -2.59 -21.73
C GLY A 546 35.49 -3.11 -20.55
N GLU A 547 34.57 -4.05 -20.77
CA GLU A 547 33.76 -4.61 -19.69
C GLU A 547 33.44 -6.11 -19.87
N ILE A 548 33.56 -6.89 -18.80
CA ILE A 548 32.88 -8.18 -18.66
C ILE A 548 31.76 -7.99 -17.64
N ARG A 549 30.51 -8.24 -18.04
CA ARG A 549 29.34 -7.98 -17.20
C ARG A 549 28.40 -9.18 -17.13
N PHE A 550 27.99 -9.50 -15.90
CA PHE A 550 26.97 -10.48 -15.59
C PHE A 550 25.82 -9.80 -14.87
N GLU A 551 24.60 -9.90 -15.41
CA GLU A 551 23.39 -9.37 -14.80
C GLU A 551 22.38 -10.51 -14.58
N SER A 552 21.85 -10.64 -13.38
CA SER A 552 20.85 -11.67 -13.01
C SER A 552 21.31 -13.10 -13.35
N CYS A 553 22.61 -13.39 -13.20
CA CYS A 553 23.19 -14.68 -13.56
C CYS A 553 23.36 -15.62 -12.35
N LYS A 554 23.37 -16.93 -12.61
CA LYS A 554 23.64 -17.96 -11.59
C LYS A 554 24.91 -18.72 -11.92
N PHE A 555 25.72 -19.03 -10.92
CA PHE A 555 26.97 -19.79 -11.07
C PHE A 555 26.95 -20.95 -10.08
N HIS A 556 27.20 -22.16 -10.57
CA HIS A 556 27.26 -23.34 -9.70
C HIS A 556 28.32 -24.34 -10.17
N LYS A 557 29.13 -24.84 -9.24
CA LYS A 557 30.16 -25.88 -9.47
C LYS A 557 31.14 -25.51 -10.59
N LEU A 558 31.90 -24.45 -10.36
CA LEU A 558 32.97 -24.03 -11.27
C LEU A 558 34.30 -23.93 -10.53
N ARG A 559 35.39 -24.15 -11.25
CA ARG A 559 36.75 -23.97 -10.71
C ARG A 559 37.07 -22.48 -10.48
N GLY A 560 36.52 -21.61 -11.32
CA GLY A 560 36.54 -20.15 -11.15
C GLY A 560 35.63 -19.47 -12.16
N ILE A 561 35.22 -18.24 -11.92
CA ILE A 561 34.37 -17.50 -12.88
C ILE A 561 35.25 -16.86 -13.95
N ALA A 562 36.12 -15.91 -13.58
CA ALA A 562 37.03 -15.28 -14.53
C ALA A 562 38.49 -15.35 -14.08
N ARG A 563 39.36 -15.90 -14.94
CA ARG A 563 40.80 -15.95 -14.71
C ARG A 563 41.57 -15.37 -15.89
N MET A 564 42.56 -14.53 -15.60
CA MET A 564 43.60 -14.08 -16.54
C MET A 564 44.91 -14.75 -16.16
N LYS A 565 45.36 -15.72 -16.95
CA LYS A 565 46.49 -16.61 -16.64
C LYS A 565 47.72 -16.44 -17.53
N GLY A 566 47.66 -15.59 -18.56
CA GLY A 566 48.75 -15.39 -19.53
C GLY A 566 48.51 -14.20 -20.46
N GLY A 567 49.55 -13.76 -21.17
CA GLY A 567 49.51 -12.57 -22.05
C GLY A 567 49.66 -11.24 -21.31
N THR A 568 49.48 -10.12 -22.03
CA THR A 568 49.48 -8.75 -21.49
C THR A 568 48.14 -8.09 -21.77
N GLY A 569 47.49 -7.49 -20.77
CA GLY A 569 46.18 -6.92 -21.02
C GLY A 569 45.56 -6.10 -19.89
N VAL A 570 44.42 -5.52 -20.19
CA VAL A 570 43.62 -4.74 -19.23
C VAL A 570 42.17 -5.14 -19.39
N LEU A 571 41.53 -5.55 -18.30
CA LEU A 571 40.09 -5.53 -18.17
C LEU A 571 39.72 -4.23 -17.45
N ASP A 572 39.05 -3.30 -18.12
CA ASP A 572 38.72 -2.03 -17.48
C ASP A 572 37.65 -2.23 -16.41
N LYS A 573 36.58 -2.99 -16.70
CA LYS A 573 35.50 -3.23 -15.74
C LYS A 573 35.03 -4.69 -15.66
N PHE A 574 34.92 -5.19 -14.44
CA PHE A 574 34.27 -6.46 -14.11
C PHE A 574 33.03 -6.18 -13.25
N THR A 575 31.84 -6.46 -13.78
CA THR A 575 30.56 -6.12 -13.15
C THR A 575 29.72 -7.37 -12.91
N MET A 576 29.23 -7.55 -11.68
CA MET A 576 28.23 -8.56 -11.33
C MET A 576 27.07 -7.91 -10.58
N THR A 577 25.87 -7.95 -11.16
CA THR A 577 24.67 -7.41 -10.51
C THR A 577 23.59 -8.48 -10.43
N ASP A 578 22.89 -8.55 -9.30
CA ASP A 578 21.79 -9.50 -9.08
C ASP A 578 22.20 -10.97 -9.30
N CYS A 579 23.43 -11.34 -8.96
CA CYS A 579 23.96 -12.68 -9.22
C CYS A 579 23.84 -13.61 -8.00
N VAL A 580 23.68 -14.91 -8.26
CA VAL A 580 23.81 -15.97 -7.25
C VAL A 580 25.03 -16.82 -7.59
N ILE A 581 26.00 -16.84 -6.69
CA ILE A 581 27.28 -17.51 -6.88
C ILE A 581 27.42 -18.57 -5.81
N ASP A 582 27.48 -19.85 -6.21
CA ASP A 582 27.62 -20.96 -5.29
C ASP A 582 28.68 -21.97 -5.74
N SER A 583 29.41 -22.53 -4.78
CA SER A 583 30.33 -23.66 -5.01
C SER A 583 31.40 -23.32 -6.06
N ILE A 584 32.28 -22.37 -5.72
CA ILE A 584 33.39 -21.93 -6.57
C ILE A 584 34.73 -22.35 -5.96
N LYS A 585 35.56 -23.05 -6.75
CA LYS A 585 36.81 -23.67 -6.29
C LYS A 585 38.04 -22.75 -6.43
N ASP A 586 39.14 -23.32 -6.91
CA ASP A 586 40.53 -22.86 -6.83
C ASP A 586 40.82 -21.42 -7.24
N TYR A 587 40.01 -20.77 -8.08
CA TYR A 587 40.32 -19.43 -8.61
C TYR A 587 39.25 -18.39 -8.31
N GLY A 588 38.21 -18.75 -7.56
CA GLY A 588 37.22 -17.81 -7.06
C GLY A 588 36.46 -17.08 -8.17
N ILE A 589 36.05 -15.85 -7.88
CA ILE A 589 35.19 -15.04 -8.74
C ILE A 589 36.04 -14.34 -9.81
N LEU A 590 37.10 -13.63 -9.39
CA LEU A 590 38.04 -13.00 -10.31
C LEU A 590 39.48 -13.27 -9.86
N CYS A 591 40.28 -13.80 -10.78
CA CYS A 591 41.70 -14.05 -10.56
C CYS A 591 42.57 -13.50 -11.70
N VAL A 592 43.23 -12.38 -11.44
CA VAL A 592 44.30 -11.86 -12.30
C VAL A 592 45.61 -12.51 -11.85
N ASP A 593 45.95 -13.63 -12.47
CA ASP A 593 47.02 -14.53 -12.03
C ASP A 593 48.39 -14.25 -12.68
N VAL A 594 48.50 -13.14 -13.42
CA VAL A 594 49.74 -12.68 -14.05
C VAL A 594 49.89 -11.17 -13.89
N LYS A 595 51.12 -10.72 -13.64
CA LYS A 595 51.43 -9.29 -13.40
C LYS A 595 51.28 -8.40 -14.64
N THR A 596 51.27 -9.00 -15.82
CA THR A 596 51.10 -8.30 -17.10
C THR A 596 49.65 -8.02 -17.43
N TRP A 597 48.70 -8.51 -16.62
CA TRP A 597 47.29 -8.18 -16.70
C TRP A 597 46.85 -7.30 -15.55
N ALA A 598 45.89 -6.40 -15.79
CA ALA A 598 45.22 -5.62 -14.74
C ALA A 598 43.69 -5.72 -14.90
N CYS A 599 42.97 -5.62 -13.77
CA CYS A 599 41.54 -5.34 -13.77
C CYS A 599 41.32 -4.02 -13.03
N ASN A 600 40.86 -2.97 -13.70
CA ASN A 600 40.79 -1.64 -13.10
C ASN A 600 39.63 -1.52 -12.09
N HIS A 601 38.40 -1.81 -12.51
CA HIS A 601 37.20 -1.60 -11.71
C HIS A 601 36.45 -2.92 -11.48
N ILE A 602 36.26 -3.29 -10.22
CA ILE A 602 35.52 -4.49 -9.82
C ILE A 602 34.26 -4.02 -9.07
N HIS A 603 33.08 -4.37 -9.59
CA HIS A 603 31.79 -3.98 -9.01
C HIS A 603 30.91 -5.20 -8.80
N MET A 604 30.38 -5.36 -7.58
CA MET A 604 29.36 -6.34 -7.26
C MET A 604 28.23 -5.73 -6.44
N GLU A 605 27.00 -5.97 -6.86
CA GLU A 605 25.82 -5.38 -6.24
C GLU A 605 24.64 -6.36 -6.20
N ASN A 606 23.82 -6.30 -5.13
CA ASN A 606 22.59 -7.09 -4.98
C ASN A 606 22.82 -8.59 -5.20
N SER A 607 23.98 -9.10 -4.77
CA SER A 607 24.43 -10.44 -5.12
C SER A 607 24.70 -11.31 -3.90
N THR A 608 24.50 -12.61 -4.08
CA THR A 608 24.73 -13.61 -3.03
C THR A 608 25.91 -14.49 -3.41
N ILE A 609 26.85 -14.67 -2.47
CA ILE A 609 27.96 -15.62 -2.60
C ILE A 609 27.85 -16.65 -1.48
N SER A 610 27.83 -17.93 -1.85
CA SER A 610 27.99 -19.06 -0.93
C SER A 610 29.11 -19.98 -1.38
N LYS A 611 29.90 -20.52 -0.45
CA LYS A 611 30.88 -21.59 -0.71
C LYS A 611 31.85 -21.26 -1.85
N SER A 612 32.69 -20.25 -1.62
CA SER A 612 33.76 -19.89 -2.55
C SER A 612 35.12 -20.01 -1.86
N ILE A 613 36.10 -20.69 -2.49
CA ILE A 613 37.45 -20.81 -1.92
C ILE A 613 38.15 -19.44 -1.88
N MET A 614 37.92 -18.58 -2.87
CA MET A 614 38.46 -17.22 -2.96
C MET A 614 37.43 -16.26 -3.57
N LEU A 615 37.55 -14.96 -3.26
CA LEU A 615 36.73 -13.92 -3.88
C LEU A 615 37.48 -13.26 -5.04
N PHE A 616 38.39 -12.35 -4.72
CA PHE A 616 39.18 -11.61 -5.69
C PHE A 616 40.67 -11.76 -5.42
N THR A 617 41.42 -12.07 -6.46
CA THR A 617 42.88 -12.18 -6.41
C THR A 617 43.50 -11.46 -7.60
N SER A 618 44.58 -10.71 -7.36
CA SER A 618 45.32 -10.01 -8.40
C SER A 618 46.83 -10.05 -8.20
N ARG A 619 47.58 -10.01 -9.31
CA ARG A 619 49.02 -9.79 -9.38
C ARG A 619 49.37 -8.43 -9.99
N ASN A 620 48.41 -7.52 -10.07
CA ASN A 620 48.62 -6.16 -10.52
C ASN A 620 47.67 -5.22 -9.77
N ASN A 621 47.94 -3.92 -9.82
CA ASN A 621 47.08 -2.91 -9.22
C ASN A 621 45.68 -2.95 -9.85
N SER A 622 44.69 -2.66 -9.01
CA SER A 622 43.35 -2.27 -9.45
C SER A 622 43.12 -0.80 -9.12
N LYS A 623 42.11 -0.18 -9.73
CA LYS A 623 41.65 1.15 -9.35
C LYS A 623 40.64 1.08 -8.23
N SER A 624 39.54 0.34 -8.38
CA SER A 624 38.49 0.28 -7.35
C SER A 624 37.86 -1.11 -7.19
N VAL A 625 37.41 -1.41 -5.98
CA VAL A 625 36.53 -2.54 -5.67
C VAL A 625 35.31 -2.03 -4.91
N ASN A 626 34.10 -2.28 -5.43
CA ASN A 626 32.84 -1.85 -4.83
C ASN A 626 31.94 -3.06 -4.58
N LEU A 627 31.58 -3.29 -3.32
CA LEU A 627 30.63 -4.30 -2.88
C LEU A 627 29.45 -3.61 -2.18
N GLU A 628 28.26 -3.76 -2.76
CA GLU A 628 27.05 -3.05 -2.31
C GLU A 628 25.90 -4.06 -2.14
N SER A 629 25.19 -4.04 -1.01
CA SER A 629 23.96 -4.84 -0.85
C SER A 629 24.18 -6.33 -1.16
N CYS A 630 25.26 -6.91 -0.64
CA CYS A 630 25.63 -8.31 -0.89
C CYS A 630 25.48 -9.16 0.37
N THR A 631 25.02 -10.41 0.19
CA THR A 631 25.04 -11.46 1.22
C THR A 631 26.13 -12.46 0.89
N ILE A 632 27.14 -12.57 1.74
CA ILE A 632 28.30 -13.44 1.53
C ILE A 632 28.37 -14.42 2.68
N SER A 633 28.51 -15.71 2.42
CA SER A 633 28.61 -16.74 3.46
C SER A 633 29.53 -17.85 2.98
N GLU A 634 30.28 -18.47 3.89
CA GLU A 634 31.23 -19.53 3.52
C GLU A 634 32.13 -19.07 2.36
N ALA A 635 32.73 -17.89 2.50
CA ALA A 635 33.65 -17.34 1.51
C ALA A 635 34.57 -16.28 2.15
N PRO A 636 35.89 -16.39 1.99
CA PRO A 636 36.65 -17.44 1.31
C PRO A 636 36.75 -18.74 2.15
N GLU A 637 37.59 -19.70 1.74
CA GLU A 637 37.98 -20.85 2.57
C GLU A 637 38.55 -20.40 3.94
N LYS A 638 38.35 -21.19 4.99
CA LYS A 638 38.96 -20.91 6.31
C LYS A 638 40.48 -20.72 6.21
N GLY A 639 41.01 -19.75 6.96
CA GLY A 639 42.41 -19.35 6.96
C GLY A 639 42.89 -18.63 5.68
N ARG A 640 42.00 -18.41 4.71
CA ARG A 640 42.27 -17.76 3.43
C ARG A 640 41.96 -16.27 3.48
N GLN A 641 42.62 -15.52 2.60
CA GLN A 641 42.44 -14.07 2.46
C GLN A 641 41.13 -13.73 1.78
N MET A 642 40.39 -12.78 2.35
CA MET A 642 39.17 -12.24 1.71
C MET A 642 39.51 -11.47 0.43
N PHE A 643 40.59 -10.67 0.46
CA PHE A 643 41.09 -9.91 -0.67
C PHE A 643 42.61 -10.12 -0.84
N ARG A 644 43.08 -10.36 -2.06
CA ARG A 644 44.49 -10.70 -2.27
C ARG A 644 45.12 -10.01 -3.47
N TRP A 645 46.03 -9.07 -3.24
CA TRP A 645 46.87 -8.45 -4.26
C TRP A 645 48.33 -8.74 -3.92
N ARG A 646 49.02 -9.56 -4.70
CA ARG A 646 50.23 -10.26 -4.19
C ARG A 646 51.53 -10.02 -4.96
N GLU A 647 51.53 -9.12 -5.95
CA GLU A 647 52.75 -8.81 -6.73
C GLU A 647 53.48 -7.60 -6.16
N SER A 648 54.71 -7.79 -5.70
CA SER A 648 55.52 -6.72 -5.14
C SER A 648 55.63 -5.52 -6.09
N GLY A 649 55.18 -4.34 -5.63
CA GLY A 649 55.21 -3.08 -6.39
C GLY A 649 53.98 -2.83 -7.27
N GLN A 650 53.06 -3.80 -7.36
CA GLN A 650 51.79 -3.71 -8.10
C GLN A 650 50.69 -4.48 -7.34
N ASN A 651 50.55 -4.20 -6.05
CA ASN A 651 49.70 -4.93 -5.12
C ASN A 651 48.67 -4.08 -4.38
N ASP A 652 48.24 -2.95 -4.95
CA ASP A 652 47.30 -2.02 -4.33
C ASP A 652 46.00 -1.84 -5.14
N VAL A 653 44.94 -1.42 -4.45
CA VAL A 653 43.71 -0.87 -5.05
C VAL A 653 43.74 0.65 -4.86
N LEU A 654 44.04 1.38 -5.93
CA LEU A 654 44.51 2.77 -5.86
C LEU A 654 43.47 3.78 -5.36
N ASP A 655 42.21 3.61 -5.76
CA ASP A 655 41.06 4.44 -5.33
C ASP A 655 40.32 3.82 -4.13
N GLY A 656 40.83 2.69 -3.61
CA GLY A 656 40.31 2.00 -2.44
C GLY A 656 39.26 0.92 -2.70
N ILE A 657 38.89 0.27 -1.60
CA ILE A 657 37.85 -0.76 -1.54
C ILE A 657 36.68 -0.22 -0.72
N SER A 658 35.48 -0.25 -1.29
CA SER A 658 34.26 0.09 -0.58
C SER A 658 33.35 -1.11 -0.40
N ILE A 659 32.92 -1.34 0.86
CA ILE A 659 32.03 -2.43 1.26
C ILE A 659 30.88 -1.80 2.04
N ARG A 660 29.70 -1.75 1.43
CA ARG A 660 28.54 -1.04 1.98
C ARG A 660 27.30 -1.90 1.98
N ASN A 661 26.49 -1.78 3.02
CA ASN A 661 25.19 -2.44 3.11
C ASN A 661 25.31 -3.97 2.93
N THR A 662 26.33 -4.61 3.49
CA THR A 662 26.58 -6.06 3.27
C THR A 662 26.42 -6.89 4.54
N ILE A 663 26.16 -8.18 4.38
CA ILE A 663 26.18 -9.17 5.46
C ILE A 663 27.18 -10.27 5.12
N TRP A 664 28.11 -10.54 6.03
CA TRP A 664 29.17 -11.53 5.83
C TRP A 664 29.15 -12.62 6.90
N GLY A 665 28.95 -13.86 6.46
CA GLY A 665 29.18 -15.08 7.23
C GLY A 665 30.65 -15.44 7.34
N HIS A 666 30.93 -16.52 8.06
CA HIS A 666 32.27 -17.02 8.33
C HIS A 666 32.93 -17.67 7.10
N GLY A 667 34.21 -18.06 7.24
CA GLY A 667 34.94 -18.76 6.19
C GLY A 667 34.41 -20.17 5.93
N TRP A 668 34.58 -20.64 4.70
CA TRP A 668 34.16 -21.98 4.31
C TRP A 668 35.10 -23.03 4.87
N ASN A 669 34.58 -23.92 5.70
CA ASN A 669 35.27 -25.15 6.03
C ASN A 669 34.71 -26.28 5.17
N LEU A 670 35.53 -26.78 4.23
CA LEU A 670 35.11 -27.83 3.28
C LEU A 670 34.72 -29.15 3.96
N THR A 671 35.12 -29.36 5.22
CA THR A 671 34.69 -30.53 6.01
C THR A 671 33.33 -30.34 6.69
N GLY A 672 32.79 -29.12 6.70
CA GLY A 672 31.56 -28.74 7.39
C GLY A 672 31.73 -28.44 8.89
N ASP A 673 32.95 -28.46 9.43
CA ASP A 673 33.18 -28.15 10.85
C ASP A 673 33.12 -26.64 11.13
N LEU A 674 32.07 -26.23 11.83
CA LEU A 674 31.78 -24.84 12.19
C LEU A 674 32.62 -24.32 13.37
N ALA A 675 33.40 -25.17 14.05
CA ALA A 675 34.29 -24.73 15.13
C ALA A 675 35.57 -24.05 14.61
N ASP A 676 35.93 -24.28 13.34
CA ASP A 676 37.13 -23.75 12.69
C ASP A 676 36.76 -23.11 11.36
N VAL A 677 36.42 -21.82 11.40
CA VAL A 677 35.87 -21.05 10.27
C VAL A 677 36.47 -19.65 10.16
N LEU A 678 37.59 -19.42 10.86
CA LEU A 678 38.24 -18.11 10.93
C LEU A 678 38.98 -17.79 9.63
N LEU A 679 39.07 -16.51 9.30
CA LEU A 679 39.57 -16.00 8.01
C LEU A 679 40.91 -15.29 8.14
N ASP A 680 41.50 -14.96 7.00
CA ASP A 680 42.57 -13.96 6.87
C ASP A 680 41.96 -12.75 6.13
N GLY A 681 42.21 -11.53 6.59
CA GLY A 681 41.57 -10.34 6.03
C GLY A 681 42.06 -10.06 4.63
N PHE A 682 43.38 -9.92 4.47
CA PHE A 682 43.98 -9.61 3.19
C PHE A 682 45.45 -10.03 3.06
N ASP A 683 45.96 -10.04 1.82
CA ASP A 683 47.40 -10.19 1.50
C ASP A 683 47.79 -9.10 0.49
N GLY A 684 48.81 -8.31 0.83
CA GLY A 684 49.26 -7.09 0.12
C GLY A 684 48.52 -5.81 0.51
N MET A 685 48.30 -4.90 -0.44
CA MET A 685 47.46 -3.70 -0.27
C MET A 685 47.90 -2.68 0.79
N GLY A 686 49.22 -2.51 0.97
CA GLY A 686 49.76 -1.61 1.99
C GLY A 686 49.38 -0.13 1.84
N ASN A 687 48.99 0.32 0.65
CA ASN A 687 48.55 1.69 0.37
C ASN A 687 47.06 1.81 0.03
N THR A 688 46.28 0.74 0.22
CA THR A 688 44.86 0.71 -0.15
C THR A 688 43.99 1.30 0.95
N SER A 689 43.08 2.22 0.59
CA SER A 689 42.08 2.76 1.51
C SER A 689 40.85 1.85 1.60
N TRP A 690 40.21 1.83 2.77
CA TRP A 690 39.02 1.02 3.05
C TRP A 690 37.85 1.93 3.44
N ASN A 691 36.72 1.77 2.78
CA ASN A 691 35.45 2.41 3.14
C ASN A 691 34.41 1.35 3.49
N VAL A 692 34.20 1.10 4.79
CA VAL A 692 33.28 0.09 5.31
C VAL A 692 32.09 0.76 5.99
N GLU A 693 30.89 0.55 5.47
CA GLU A 693 29.66 1.15 6.00
C GLU A 693 28.53 0.11 6.11
N ASN A 694 27.72 0.22 7.16
CA ASN A 694 26.51 -0.60 7.34
C ASN A 694 26.74 -2.11 7.07
N LEU A 695 27.73 -2.67 7.74
CA LEU A 695 28.19 -4.05 7.57
C LEU A 695 27.94 -4.88 8.82
N TYR A 696 27.34 -6.06 8.63
CA TYR A 696 27.01 -6.99 9.72
C TYR A 696 27.69 -8.34 9.53
N VAL A 697 28.16 -8.93 10.62
CA VAL A 697 28.66 -10.31 10.63
C VAL A 697 28.06 -11.13 11.77
N PRO A 698 27.72 -12.42 11.55
CA PRO A 698 27.32 -13.33 12.63
C PRO A 698 28.45 -13.59 13.65
N GLY A 699 28.09 -14.10 14.82
CA GLY A 699 28.99 -14.23 15.97
C GLY A 699 30.20 -15.15 15.76
N GLU A 700 30.11 -16.09 14.82
CA GLU A 700 31.22 -16.99 14.48
C GLU A 700 32.17 -16.45 13.40
N PHE A 701 31.89 -15.28 12.83
CA PHE A 701 32.86 -14.57 12.00
C PHE A 701 34.06 -14.13 12.85
N GLY A 702 35.27 -14.33 12.32
CA GLY A 702 36.48 -13.77 12.91
C GLY A 702 37.72 -14.05 12.07
N TYR A 703 38.82 -13.41 12.44
CA TYR A 703 40.13 -13.63 11.83
C TYR A 703 40.94 -14.64 12.66
N ALA A 704 41.73 -15.47 11.98
CA ALA A 704 42.60 -16.45 12.63
C ALA A 704 43.79 -15.77 13.34
N ALA A 705 44.35 -16.45 14.34
CA ALA A 705 45.47 -15.89 15.10
C ALA A 705 46.70 -15.63 14.19
N GLY A 706 47.28 -14.43 14.29
CA GLY A 706 48.43 -14.01 13.48
C GLY A 706 48.09 -13.66 12.02
N LYS A 707 46.80 -13.48 11.70
CA LYS A 707 46.31 -13.06 10.38
C LYS A 707 45.87 -11.59 10.37
N ASP A 708 45.84 -11.01 9.18
CA ASP A 708 45.53 -9.59 9.01
C ASP A 708 44.03 -9.34 9.16
N SER A 709 43.66 -8.19 9.73
CA SER A 709 42.27 -7.74 9.83
C SER A 709 42.05 -6.55 8.92
N ILE A 710 40.93 -6.51 8.21
CA ILE A 710 40.57 -5.35 7.38
C ILE A 710 40.18 -4.16 8.27
N PRO A 711 40.75 -2.95 8.05
CA PRO A 711 40.37 -1.74 8.79
C PRO A 711 38.86 -1.46 8.72
N GLY A 712 38.23 -1.29 9.88
CA GLY A 712 36.78 -1.04 9.97
C GLY A 712 35.89 -2.28 9.78
N PHE A 713 36.46 -3.47 9.58
CA PHE A 713 35.72 -4.72 9.36
C PHE A 713 36.03 -5.76 10.45
N PRO A 714 35.02 -6.34 11.12
CA PRO A 714 33.60 -6.07 10.93
C PRO A 714 33.18 -4.77 11.62
N ALA A 715 32.25 -4.04 11.01
CA ALA A 715 31.67 -2.84 11.62
C ALA A 715 30.74 -3.21 12.78
N VAL A 716 29.85 -4.19 12.56
CA VAL A 716 28.94 -4.71 13.59
C VAL A 716 29.04 -6.23 13.65
N LYS A 717 29.45 -6.76 14.81
CA LYS A 717 29.44 -8.20 15.09
C LYS A 717 28.23 -8.57 15.95
N LEU A 718 27.42 -9.49 15.46
CA LEU A 718 26.22 -9.97 16.13
C LEU A 718 26.57 -11.00 17.21
N ALA A 719 25.79 -11.06 18.29
CA ALA A 719 25.90 -12.13 19.30
C ALA A 719 25.39 -13.48 18.78
N LYS A 720 24.48 -13.45 17.79
CA LYS A 720 23.81 -14.60 17.18
C LYS A 720 24.68 -15.22 16.08
N LYS A 721 24.61 -16.54 15.90
CA LYS A 721 25.29 -17.25 14.81
C LYS A 721 24.55 -17.10 13.49
N ALA A 722 25.15 -17.51 12.38
CA ALA A 722 24.55 -17.49 11.05
C ALA A 722 23.25 -18.31 11.02
N ALA A 723 23.22 -19.49 11.66
CA ALA A 723 22.02 -20.35 11.78
C ALA A 723 20.92 -19.80 12.71
N ASP A 724 21.23 -18.76 13.48
CA ASP A 724 20.24 -18.00 14.27
C ASP A 724 19.68 -16.81 13.47
N LEU A 725 20.49 -16.23 12.58
CA LEU A 725 20.12 -15.12 11.72
C LEU A 725 19.28 -15.59 10.51
N TRP A 726 19.72 -16.66 9.85
CA TRP A 726 19.14 -17.18 8.62
C TRP A 726 18.48 -18.56 8.80
N VAL A 727 17.55 -18.91 7.91
CA VAL A 727 16.76 -20.16 7.96
C VAL A 727 17.65 -21.39 7.75
N ALA A 728 18.40 -21.46 6.65
CA ALA A 728 19.32 -22.56 6.34
C ALA A 728 20.53 -22.09 5.50
N PRO A 729 21.41 -21.25 6.08
CA PRO A 729 22.48 -20.58 5.32
C PRO A 729 23.48 -21.53 4.67
N TYR A 730 23.70 -22.72 5.26
CA TYR A 730 24.62 -23.74 4.73
C TYR A 730 24.05 -24.56 3.57
N SER A 731 22.76 -24.38 3.27
CA SER A 731 22.10 -24.87 2.05
C SER A 731 21.72 -23.71 1.13
N SER A 732 22.37 -22.55 1.30
CA SER A 732 22.16 -21.32 0.52
C SER A 732 20.74 -20.73 0.64
N ASP A 733 20.06 -20.97 1.76
CA ASP A 733 18.82 -20.30 2.14
C ASP A 733 19.12 -19.23 3.19
N PHE A 734 19.27 -18.00 2.73
CA PHE A 734 19.56 -16.83 3.56
C PHE A 734 18.32 -16.05 3.94
N ASN A 735 17.12 -16.64 3.85
CA ASN A 735 15.93 -16.01 4.40
C ASN A 735 16.12 -15.72 5.90
N TYR A 736 15.67 -14.55 6.36
CA TYR A 736 15.82 -14.17 7.76
C TYR A 736 14.94 -15.04 8.66
N LYS A 737 15.59 -15.75 9.58
CA LYS A 737 14.95 -16.45 10.70
C LYS A 737 14.72 -15.48 11.86
N ASP A 738 15.68 -14.57 12.09
CA ASP A 738 15.54 -13.48 13.04
C ASP A 738 14.94 -12.23 12.39
N LEU A 739 13.61 -12.14 12.41
CA LEU A 739 12.88 -10.98 11.88
C LEU A 739 13.08 -9.69 12.69
N THR A 740 13.79 -9.73 13.81
CA THR A 740 14.12 -8.54 14.62
C THR A 740 15.49 -7.94 14.28
N PHE A 741 16.21 -8.54 13.33
CA PHE A 741 17.52 -8.07 12.92
C PHE A 741 17.44 -6.67 12.29
N ALA A 742 18.17 -5.72 12.87
CA ALA A 742 18.11 -4.30 12.50
C ALA A 742 18.62 -3.98 11.09
N GLY A 743 19.39 -4.90 10.47
CA GLY A 743 19.90 -4.76 9.11
C GLY A 743 18.92 -5.18 8.01
N ILE A 744 17.76 -5.74 8.34
CA ILE A 744 16.72 -6.08 7.35
C ILE A 744 16.33 -4.84 6.54
N GLY A 745 16.30 -4.96 5.21
CA GLY A 745 15.99 -3.85 4.30
C GLY A 745 17.09 -2.78 4.19
N LYS A 746 18.22 -2.96 4.89
CA LYS A 746 19.33 -2.00 4.92
C LYS A 746 20.66 -2.61 4.52
N ALA A 747 20.86 -3.89 4.76
CA ALA A 747 22.09 -4.60 4.45
C ALA A 747 21.79 -6.02 3.94
N GLY A 748 22.75 -6.58 3.19
CA GLY A 748 22.62 -7.87 2.54
C GLY A 748 21.99 -7.77 1.17
N ASP A 749 21.99 -8.89 0.47
CA ASP A 749 21.27 -9.05 -0.79
C ASP A 749 19.75 -8.92 -0.55
N PRO A 750 19.07 -7.92 -1.16
CA PRO A 750 17.65 -7.68 -0.95
C PRO A 750 16.75 -8.87 -1.28
N ARG A 751 17.23 -9.82 -2.11
CA ARG A 751 16.56 -11.08 -2.41
C ARG A 751 16.07 -11.83 -1.17
N TRP A 752 16.78 -11.69 -0.04
CA TRP A 752 16.47 -12.40 1.19
C TRP A 752 15.60 -11.63 2.17
N ASN A 753 15.21 -10.39 1.84
CA ASN A 753 14.34 -9.60 2.71
C ASN A 753 13.02 -10.33 2.95
N PRO A 754 12.48 -10.25 4.18
CA PRO A 754 11.29 -11.00 4.55
C PRO A 754 10.07 -10.44 3.82
N ALA A 755 9.30 -11.35 3.22
CA ALA A 755 7.99 -11.07 2.66
C ALA A 755 6.98 -10.87 3.80
N ILE A 756 6.92 -9.66 4.37
CA ILE A 756 5.95 -9.32 5.41
C ILE A 756 5.24 -8.02 5.06
N LEU A 757 3.93 -7.97 5.30
CA LEU A 757 3.15 -6.75 5.14
C LEU A 757 3.45 -5.79 6.29
N ASP A 758 3.63 -4.52 5.98
CA ASP A 758 3.71 -3.40 6.93
C ASP A 758 2.29 -2.97 7.35
N THR A 759 1.37 -2.95 6.39
CA THR A 759 -0.04 -2.63 6.65
C THR A 759 -0.99 -3.57 5.93
N LEU A 760 -2.17 -3.76 6.51
CA LEU A 760 -3.29 -4.46 5.91
C LEU A 760 -4.60 -3.84 6.45
N TYR A 761 -5.44 -3.38 5.54
CA TYR A 761 -6.72 -2.74 5.81
C TYR A 761 -7.82 -3.38 4.98
N ALA A 762 -9.03 -3.47 5.55
CA ALA A 762 -10.24 -3.78 4.83
C ALA A 762 -11.01 -2.49 4.51
N SER A 763 -11.76 -2.47 3.40
CA SER A 763 -12.58 -1.31 3.01
C SER A 763 -13.78 -1.04 3.93
N ALA A 764 -14.14 -2.02 4.76
CA ALA A 764 -15.19 -1.96 5.76
C ALA A 764 -14.78 -2.83 6.96
N GLY A 765 -15.18 -2.42 8.16
CA GLY A 765 -14.79 -3.07 9.41
C GLY A 765 -13.33 -2.85 9.79
N GLU A 766 -12.95 -3.40 10.95
CA GLU A 766 -11.56 -3.41 11.43
C GLU A 766 -11.10 -4.85 11.64
N LEU A 767 -9.82 -5.10 11.41
CA LEU A 767 -9.22 -6.40 11.71
C LEU A 767 -9.11 -6.57 13.22
N ASP A 768 -9.63 -7.69 13.73
CA ASP A 768 -9.47 -8.12 15.11
C ASP A 768 -8.56 -9.34 15.17
N PRO A 769 -7.44 -9.28 15.91
CA PRO A 769 -6.86 -8.09 16.53
C PRO A 769 -6.29 -7.09 15.50
N VAL A 770 -6.03 -5.84 15.92
CA VAL A 770 -5.40 -4.81 15.07
C VAL A 770 -4.16 -5.38 14.37
N PHE A 771 -4.02 -5.05 13.08
CA PHE A 771 -2.97 -5.59 12.23
C PHE A 771 -1.57 -5.33 12.80
N VAL A 772 -0.74 -6.37 12.81
CA VAL A 772 0.71 -6.28 13.06
C VAL A 772 1.46 -7.21 12.10
N PRO A 773 2.60 -6.80 11.52
CA PRO A 773 3.29 -7.56 10.45
C PRO A 773 3.58 -9.03 10.76
N GLY A 774 3.89 -9.34 12.02
CA GLY A 774 4.24 -10.69 12.47
C GLY A 774 3.05 -11.65 12.62
N ARG A 775 1.81 -11.15 12.67
CA ARG A 775 0.60 -11.99 12.81
C ARG A 775 0.01 -12.27 11.44
N LYS A 776 -0.30 -13.54 11.18
CA LYS A 776 -0.73 -14.05 9.86
C LYS A 776 -2.22 -14.36 9.76
N ALA A 777 -3.01 -14.16 10.81
CA ALA A 777 -4.43 -14.48 10.80
C ALA A 777 -5.26 -13.44 11.56
N TYR A 778 -6.40 -13.06 10.99
CA TYR A 778 -7.27 -11.98 11.48
C TYR A 778 -8.75 -12.32 11.29
N GLN A 779 -9.60 -11.80 12.18
CA GLN A 779 -11.05 -11.78 12.02
C GLN A 779 -11.46 -10.40 11.47
N LEU A 780 -12.46 -10.36 10.60
CA LEU A 780 -13.10 -9.15 10.10
C LEU A 780 -14.61 -9.29 10.26
N ASN A 781 -15.15 -8.64 11.28
CA ASN A 781 -16.58 -8.60 11.55
C ASN A 781 -17.20 -7.38 10.88
N LEU A 782 -18.24 -7.60 10.06
CA LEU A 782 -18.89 -6.59 9.24
C LEU A 782 -20.36 -6.44 9.65
N PRO A 783 -20.91 -5.22 9.66
CA PRO A 783 -22.32 -5.01 9.97
C PRO A 783 -23.22 -5.59 8.87
N ALA A 784 -24.46 -5.92 9.25
CA ALA A 784 -25.52 -6.30 8.30
C ALA A 784 -25.70 -5.22 7.22
N GLY A 785 -25.99 -5.65 5.99
CA GLY A 785 -26.07 -4.82 4.80
C GLY A 785 -24.74 -4.63 4.06
N THR A 786 -23.63 -5.18 4.56
CA THR A 786 -22.34 -5.14 3.87
C THR A 786 -22.34 -6.12 2.69
N SER A 787 -22.39 -5.60 1.47
CA SER A 787 -22.49 -6.41 0.24
C SER A 787 -21.16 -6.76 -0.40
N ALA A 788 -20.08 -6.07 -0.07
CA ALA A 788 -18.74 -6.38 -0.54
C ALA A 788 -17.64 -5.81 0.36
N VAL A 789 -16.45 -6.41 0.29
CA VAL A 789 -15.23 -5.87 0.91
C VAL A 789 -14.03 -6.03 -0.01
N THR A 790 -13.11 -5.07 0.03
CA THR A 790 -11.79 -5.14 -0.62
C THR A 790 -10.69 -4.95 0.42
N PHE A 791 -9.48 -5.42 0.10
CA PHE A 791 -8.32 -5.27 0.97
C PHE A 791 -7.30 -4.34 0.33
N THR A 792 -6.59 -3.58 1.17
CA THR A 792 -5.42 -2.78 0.80
C THR A 792 -4.28 -3.20 1.71
N ALA A 793 -3.12 -3.51 1.17
CA ALA A 793 -1.95 -3.86 1.96
C ALA A 793 -0.69 -3.25 1.37
N LEU A 794 0.28 -2.95 2.23
CA LEU A 794 1.59 -2.46 1.82
C LEU A 794 2.66 -3.40 2.37
N CYS A 795 3.68 -3.68 1.57
CA CYS A 795 4.92 -4.30 2.01
C CYS A 795 5.98 -3.20 2.11
N PRO A 796 6.80 -3.16 3.17
CA PRO A 796 7.85 -2.14 3.29
C PRO A 796 8.99 -2.40 2.31
N GLU A 797 9.12 -3.64 1.82
CA GLU A 797 10.04 -4.00 0.74
C GLU A 797 9.43 -3.61 -0.61
N PRO A 798 9.93 -2.56 -1.29
CA PRO A 798 9.32 -2.04 -2.51
C PRO A 798 9.30 -3.04 -3.68
N SER A 799 10.18 -4.05 -3.64
CA SER A 799 10.27 -5.10 -4.65
C SER A 799 9.47 -6.38 -4.32
N ALA A 800 8.82 -6.42 -3.16
CA ALA A 800 7.93 -7.51 -2.79
C ALA A 800 6.59 -7.42 -3.52
N THR A 801 6.06 -8.57 -3.95
CA THR A 801 4.76 -8.65 -4.61
C THR A 801 3.68 -8.99 -3.60
N VAL A 802 2.68 -8.10 -3.47
CA VAL A 802 1.50 -8.34 -2.64
C VAL A 802 0.33 -8.74 -3.54
N THR A 803 -0.15 -9.96 -3.38
CA THR A 803 -1.34 -10.49 -4.04
C THR A 803 -2.54 -10.34 -3.11
N LEU A 804 -3.46 -9.47 -3.51
CA LEU A 804 -4.72 -9.26 -2.82
C LEU A 804 -5.85 -10.00 -3.55
N PRO A 805 -6.85 -10.50 -2.82
CA PRO A 805 -8.07 -10.95 -3.46
C PRO A 805 -8.77 -9.75 -4.12
N GLY A 806 -9.52 -10.02 -5.20
CA GLY A 806 -10.45 -9.04 -5.76
C GLY A 806 -11.58 -8.69 -4.79
N SER A 807 -12.54 -7.88 -5.25
CA SER A 807 -13.72 -7.56 -4.44
C SER A 807 -14.48 -8.82 -4.04
N ILE A 808 -14.64 -9.03 -2.73
CA ILE A 808 -15.32 -10.19 -2.16
C ILE A 808 -16.79 -9.85 -2.01
N ALA A 809 -17.66 -10.56 -2.74
CA ALA A 809 -19.10 -10.42 -2.60
C ALA A 809 -19.60 -11.09 -1.31
N LEU A 810 -20.49 -10.40 -0.61
CA LEU A 810 -20.96 -10.75 0.73
C LEU A 810 -22.48 -10.63 0.85
N THR A 811 -23.05 -11.40 1.77
CA THR A 811 -24.46 -11.32 2.18
C THR A 811 -24.57 -11.43 3.70
N ASP A 812 -25.63 -10.89 4.29
CA ASP A 812 -25.91 -11.00 5.72
C ASP A 812 -25.83 -12.47 6.19
N GLY A 813 -25.09 -12.71 7.27
CA GLY A 813 -24.89 -14.02 7.89
C GLY A 813 -23.85 -14.88 7.19
N SER A 814 -23.19 -14.40 6.13
CA SER A 814 -22.17 -15.16 5.42
C SER A 814 -20.82 -15.14 6.13
N ASP A 815 -20.10 -16.27 6.02
CA ASP A 815 -18.69 -16.39 6.38
C ASP A 815 -17.84 -16.59 5.12
N LYS A 816 -16.68 -15.93 5.05
CA LYS A 816 -15.69 -16.11 3.97
C LYS A 816 -14.29 -16.20 4.57
N VAL A 817 -13.39 -16.85 3.84
CA VAL A 817 -11.96 -16.88 4.14
C VAL A 817 -11.23 -16.33 2.93
N VAL A 818 -10.29 -15.41 3.16
CA VAL A 818 -9.43 -14.89 2.11
C VAL A 818 -7.97 -14.99 2.51
N GLU A 819 -7.12 -15.19 1.52
CA GLU A 819 -5.67 -15.24 1.69
C GLU A 819 -5.04 -14.08 0.93
N ILE A 820 -4.13 -13.40 1.62
CA ILE A 820 -3.34 -12.29 1.08
C ILE A 820 -1.91 -12.76 1.12
N THR A 821 -1.30 -12.90 -0.05
CA THR A 821 0.05 -13.42 -0.16
C THR A 821 1.01 -12.28 -0.40
N VAL A 822 2.10 -12.23 0.34
CA VAL A 822 3.24 -11.39 0.01
C VAL A 822 4.41 -12.31 -0.33
N ALA A 823 5.04 -12.07 -1.47
CA ALA A 823 6.26 -12.72 -1.88
C ALA A 823 7.38 -11.68 -1.87
N GLY A 824 8.50 -12.01 -1.24
CA GLY A 824 9.67 -11.15 -1.21
C GLY A 824 10.37 -11.15 -2.57
N PRO A 825 11.47 -10.41 -2.69
CA PRO A 825 12.10 -10.19 -3.99
C PRO A 825 12.59 -11.53 -4.56
N GLY A 826 12.22 -11.82 -5.80
CA GLY A 826 12.53 -13.05 -6.53
C GLY A 826 11.80 -14.31 -6.03
N GLY A 827 10.83 -14.18 -5.12
CA GLY A 827 10.05 -15.32 -4.58
C GLY A 827 10.80 -16.19 -3.57
N TYR A 828 11.96 -15.74 -3.08
CA TYR A 828 12.78 -16.52 -2.13
C TYR A 828 12.20 -16.51 -0.71
N SER A 829 11.39 -15.51 -0.35
CA SER A 829 10.58 -15.48 0.87
C SER A 829 9.09 -15.34 0.51
N SER A 830 8.19 -15.92 1.32
CA SER A 830 6.75 -15.70 1.18
C SER A 830 6.05 -15.73 2.53
N SER A 831 4.95 -14.98 2.64
CA SER A 831 4.00 -15.08 3.74
C SER A 831 2.58 -15.06 3.23
N VAL A 832 1.72 -15.82 3.88
CA VAL A 832 0.27 -15.77 3.68
C VAL A 832 -0.38 -15.16 4.92
N TYR A 833 -1.26 -14.19 4.70
CA TYR A 833 -2.10 -13.56 5.70
C TYR A 833 -3.55 -13.97 5.45
N THR A 834 -4.17 -14.67 6.39
CA THR A 834 -5.53 -15.17 6.29
C THR A 834 -6.50 -14.24 7.01
N VAL A 835 -7.59 -13.83 6.34
CA VAL A 835 -8.66 -13.04 6.97
C VAL A 835 -9.96 -13.83 6.93
N TYR A 836 -10.54 -14.04 8.11
CA TYR A 836 -11.85 -14.65 8.33
C TYR A 836 -12.91 -13.55 8.38
N ILE A 837 -13.79 -13.52 7.40
CA ILE A 837 -14.81 -12.47 7.24
C ILE A 837 -16.14 -13.04 7.73
N HIS A 838 -16.83 -12.29 8.60
CA HIS A 838 -18.19 -12.57 9.01
C HIS A 838 -19.06 -11.32 8.79
N VAL A 839 -20.23 -11.48 8.15
CA VAL A 839 -21.23 -10.41 8.06
C VAL A 839 -22.37 -10.69 9.01
N ALA A 840 -22.63 -9.75 9.92
CA ALA A 840 -23.72 -9.86 10.88
C ALA A 840 -25.08 -9.96 10.19
N SER A 841 -26.07 -10.55 10.87
CA SER A 841 -27.44 -10.64 10.37
C SER A 841 -28.49 -10.64 11.48
N ASN A 842 -29.75 -10.93 11.13
CA ASN A 842 -30.80 -11.09 12.12
C ASN A 842 -30.48 -12.27 13.07
N LYS A 843 -30.71 -12.05 14.38
CA LYS A 843 -30.33 -12.96 15.48
C LYS A 843 -28.81 -13.08 15.73
N GLU A 844 -28.08 -11.98 15.59
CA GLU A 844 -26.65 -11.92 15.88
C GLU A 844 -26.30 -12.25 17.35
N ILE A 845 -25.41 -13.22 17.55
CA ILE A 845 -24.89 -13.65 18.83
C ILE A 845 -23.41 -13.27 18.93
N LEU A 846 -23.04 -12.64 20.04
CA LEU A 846 -21.66 -12.30 20.32
C LEU A 846 -20.95 -13.47 21.01
N TYR A 847 -19.96 -14.07 20.37
CA TYR A 847 -19.17 -15.18 20.92
C TYR A 847 -17.76 -14.71 21.32
N VAL A 848 -17.45 -14.72 22.62
CA VAL A 848 -16.18 -14.21 23.16
C VAL A 848 -15.23 -15.36 23.52
N SER A 849 -14.03 -15.38 22.94
CA SER A 849 -13.03 -16.46 23.09
C SER A 849 -11.72 -16.04 23.77
N GLY A 850 -11.06 -16.96 24.48
CA GLY A 850 -9.81 -16.73 25.19
C GLY A 850 -8.52 -16.70 24.35
N SER A 851 -8.56 -17.07 23.07
CA SER A 851 -7.38 -17.18 22.19
C SER A 851 -7.27 -16.05 21.15
N ASN A 852 -6.06 -15.47 21.02
CA ASN A 852 -5.71 -14.42 20.05
C ASN A 852 -5.04 -14.96 18.77
N THR A 853 -4.93 -16.28 18.63
CA THR A 853 -4.35 -16.92 17.46
C THR A 853 -5.46 -17.57 16.67
N SER A 854 -5.71 -17.04 15.47
CA SER A 854 -6.30 -17.72 14.31
C SER A 854 -7.41 -18.72 14.64
N LEU A 855 -8.65 -18.38 14.33
CA LEU A 855 -9.57 -19.43 13.93
C LEU A 855 -8.85 -20.28 12.86
N LEU A 856 -8.71 -21.58 13.12
CA LEU A 856 -8.10 -22.63 12.28
C LEU A 856 -6.57 -22.92 12.32
N SER A 857 -5.80 -22.50 13.33
CA SER A 857 -4.68 -23.37 13.76
C SER A 857 -5.12 -24.14 15.00
N GLU A 858 -4.69 -25.39 15.15
CA GLU A 858 -5.21 -26.49 15.98
C GLU A 858 -5.52 -26.22 17.47
N ALA A 859 -5.34 -25.00 17.98
CA ALA A 859 -5.26 -24.73 19.41
C ALA A 859 -6.59 -24.68 20.19
N LEU A 860 -7.78 -24.50 19.60
CA LEU A 860 -9.06 -24.56 20.35
C LEU A 860 -10.24 -25.12 19.54
N VAL A 861 -10.14 -26.40 19.16
CA VAL A 861 -11.23 -27.19 18.53
C VAL A 861 -12.60 -26.99 19.21
N GLN A 862 -12.62 -26.75 20.53
CA GLN A 862 -13.83 -26.53 21.31
C GLN A 862 -14.66 -25.29 20.88
N ASP A 863 -14.01 -24.17 20.54
CA ASP A 863 -14.70 -22.92 20.23
C ASP A 863 -15.28 -22.95 18.82
N ALA A 864 -14.52 -23.50 17.86
CA ALA A 864 -15.00 -23.73 16.51
C ALA A 864 -16.22 -24.65 16.48
N LYS A 865 -16.21 -25.73 17.28
CA LYS A 865 -17.35 -26.63 17.43
C LYS A 865 -18.57 -25.91 17.99
N MET A 866 -18.41 -25.10 19.04
CA MET A 866 -19.54 -24.39 19.64
C MET A 866 -20.15 -23.34 18.70
N MET A 867 -19.32 -22.60 17.96
CA MET A 867 -19.82 -21.70 16.92
C MET A 867 -20.57 -22.44 15.82
N ALA A 868 -20.10 -23.62 15.41
CA ALA A 868 -20.80 -24.45 14.43
C ALA A 868 -22.17 -24.91 14.96
N VAL A 869 -22.27 -25.28 16.25
CA VAL A 869 -23.55 -25.62 16.90
C VAL A 869 -24.54 -24.46 16.83
N LEU A 870 -24.10 -23.25 17.16
CA LEU A 870 -24.93 -22.03 17.10
C LEU A 870 -25.38 -21.72 15.67
N LYS A 871 -24.47 -21.78 14.70
CA LYS A 871 -24.78 -21.56 13.28
C LYS A 871 -25.76 -22.61 12.74
N ASN A 872 -25.58 -23.88 13.10
CA ASN A 872 -26.49 -24.97 12.72
C ASN A 872 -27.89 -24.80 13.34
N ALA A 873 -27.99 -24.16 14.51
CA ALA A 873 -29.26 -23.79 15.12
C ALA A 873 -29.91 -22.53 14.49
N GLY A 874 -29.29 -21.95 13.44
CA GLY A 874 -29.82 -20.82 12.69
C GLY A 874 -29.50 -19.44 13.29
N TYR A 875 -28.48 -19.36 14.14
CA TYR A 875 -27.95 -18.08 14.64
C TYR A 875 -26.81 -17.56 13.76
N SER A 876 -26.73 -16.24 13.67
CA SER A 876 -25.55 -15.53 13.15
C SER A 876 -24.60 -15.27 14.31
N VAL A 877 -23.28 -15.40 14.08
CA VAL A 877 -22.30 -15.46 15.19
C VAL A 877 -21.08 -14.60 14.88
N THR A 878 -20.96 -13.51 15.61
CA THR A 878 -19.79 -12.63 15.62
C THR A 878 -18.79 -13.14 16.64
N TYR A 879 -17.57 -13.40 16.19
CA TYR A 879 -16.47 -13.84 17.05
C TYR A 879 -15.63 -12.65 17.51
N LEU A 880 -15.34 -12.57 18.81
CA LEU A 880 -14.36 -11.63 19.36
C LEU A 880 -13.35 -12.32 20.27
N TYR A 881 -12.10 -11.86 20.21
CA TYR A 881 -11.10 -12.21 21.21
C TYR A 881 -11.45 -11.55 22.57
N LYS A 882 -11.04 -12.17 23.69
CA LYS A 882 -11.40 -11.79 25.08
C LYS A 882 -11.18 -10.33 25.48
N TYR A 883 -10.31 -9.61 24.77
CA TYR A 883 -10.05 -8.18 25.00
C TYR A 883 -10.83 -7.26 24.05
N GLY A 884 -11.58 -7.82 23.09
CA GLY A 884 -12.37 -7.07 22.11
C GLY A 884 -13.50 -6.25 22.74
N ILE A 885 -14.03 -6.72 23.88
CA ILE A 885 -15.09 -6.04 24.65
C ILE A 885 -14.55 -5.22 25.83
N THR A 886 -13.22 -5.07 25.95
CA THR A 886 -12.53 -4.62 27.17
C THR A 886 -11.94 -3.21 26.96
N PRO A 887 -12.53 -2.13 27.53
CA PRO A 887 -12.05 -0.76 27.32
C PRO A 887 -10.59 -0.51 27.74
N SER A 888 -10.08 -1.28 28.71
CA SER A 888 -8.70 -1.18 29.20
C SER A 888 -7.64 -1.65 28.17
N PHE A 889 -8.05 -2.38 27.13
CA PHE A 889 -7.19 -2.84 26.03
C PHE A 889 -7.54 -2.21 24.66
N ASN A 890 -8.73 -1.62 24.49
CA ASN A 890 -9.27 -1.10 23.22
C ASN A 890 -9.48 0.44 23.17
N LYS A 891 -8.55 1.23 23.73
CA LYS A 891 -8.51 2.71 23.62
C LYS A 891 -9.70 3.47 24.25
N PHE A 892 -10.07 3.17 25.49
CA PHE A 892 -10.96 4.01 26.33
C PHE A 892 -12.40 4.24 25.82
N THR A 893 -12.87 3.56 24.76
CA THR A 893 -14.27 3.62 24.30
C THR A 893 -15.08 2.41 24.77
N SER A 894 -16.34 2.62 25.16
CA SER A 894 -17.28 1.57 25.56
C SER A 894 -17.65 0.69 24.36
N PHE A 895 -17.76 -0.63 24.57
CA PHE A 895 -18.17 -1.58 23.51
C PHE A 895 -19.68 -1.47 23.23
N ASP A 896 -20.07 -1.45 21.96
CA ASP A 896 -21.49 -1.38 21.58
C ASP A 896 -22.11 -2.79 21.52
N PHE A 897 -22.93 -3.11 22.52
CA PHE A 897 -23.66 -4.37 22.58
C PHE A 897 -24.99 -4.37 21.79
N SER A 898 -25.45 -3.21 21.30
CA SER A 898 -26.77 -3.06 20.66
C SER A 898 -27.03 -3.93 19.41
N PRO A 899 -26.02 -4.33 18.61
CA PRO A 899 -26.24 -5.23 17.47
C PRO A 899 -26.58 -6.66 17.91
N TYR A 900 -26.19 -7.07 19.12
CA TYR A 900 -26.22 -8.46 19.56
C TYR A 900 -27.46 -8.76 20.41
N LYS A 901 -28.03 -9.95 20.22
CA LYS A 901 -29.20 -10.40 20.99
C LYS A 901 -28.82 -11.04 22.31
N ALA A 902 -27.66 -11.70 22.34
CA ALA A 902 -27.08 -12.27 23.55
C ALA A 902 -25.56 -12.41 23.38
N LEU A 903 -24.87 -12.56 24.50
CA LEU A 903 -23.45 -12.86 24.57
C LEU A 903 -23.22 -14.30 25.02
N ILE A 904 -22.22 -14.96 24.45
CA ILE A 904 -21.70 -16.24 24.92
C ILE A 904 -20.23 -16.07 25.30
N PHE A 905 -19.92 -16.28 26.59
CA PHE A 905 -18.54 -16.46 27.02
C PHE A 905 -18.16 -17.92 26.79
N SER A 906 -17.23 -18.13 25.87
CA SER A 906 -16.77 -19.47 25.51
C SER A 906 -16.11 -20.22 26.68
N PRO A 907 -15.95 -21.56 26.56
CA PRO A 907 -15.19 -22.34 27.54
C PRO A 907 -13.72 -21.91 27.67
N SER A 908 -13.15 -21.26 26.64
CA SER A 908 -11.76 -20.75 26.66
C SER A 908 -11.64 -19.33 27.24
N ALA A 909 -12.74 -18.59 27.35
CA ALA A 909 -12.73 -17.20 27.79
C ALA A 909 -12.26 -17.09 29.25
N PRO A 910 -11.25 -16.26 29.56
CA PRO A 910 -10.84 -16.03 30.94
C PRO A 910 -11.76 -15.03 31.64
N SER A 911 -11.74 -15.05 32.98
CA SER A 911 -12.62 -14.22 33.82
C SER A 911 -12.43 -12.71 33.63
N ALA A 912 -11.29 -12.27 33.09
CA ALA A 912 -11.00 -10.84 32.88
C ALA A 912 -12.01 -10.15 31.95
N GLY A 913 -12.40 -10.80 30.85
CA GLY A 913 -13.43 -10.24 29.93
C GLY A 913 -14.82 -10.21 30.57
N THR A 914 -15.10 -11.16 31.47
CA THR A 914 -16.38 -11.22 32.21
C THR A 914 -16.50 -10.12 33.26
N MET A 915 -15.40 -9.72 33.93
CA MET A 915 -15.41 -8.61 34.90
C MET A 915 -15.81 -7.27 34.29
N GLU A 916 -15.36 -6.99 33.07
CA GLU A 916 -15.66 -5.70 32.41
C GLU A 916 -17.07 -5.70 31.79
N TYR A 917 -17.59 -6.86 31.37
CA TYR A 917 -19.00 -7.01 31.02
C TYR A 917 -19.96 -6.73 32.20
N ASP A 918 -19.53 -7.05 33.42
CA ASP A 918 -20.24 -6.64 34.65
C ASP A 918 -20.18 -5.13 34.91
N ALA A 919 -19.11 -4.44 34.51
CA ALA A 919 -18.99 -3.00 34.75
C ALA A 919 -20.12 -2.21 34.06
N ASP A 920 -20.62 -2.71 32.91
CA ASP A 920 -21.75 -2.16 32.16
C ASP A 920 -23.12 -2.73 32.60
N ASN A 921 -23.18 -3.37 33.77
CA ASN A 921 -24.39 -3.98 34.36
C ASN A 921 -25.08 -5.00 33.42
N TYR A 922 -24.31 -5.88 32.79
CA TYR A 922 -24.84 -6.95 31.92
C TYR A 922 -25.76 -6.41 30.83
N PRO A 923 -25.22 -5.66 29.86
CA PRO A 923 -26.01 -4.88 28.91
C PRO A 923 -26.96 -5.72 28.04
N ILE A 924 -26.67 -7.01 27.84
CA ILE A 924 -27.51 -7.97 27.10
C ILE A 924 -27.64 -9.33 27.86
N PRO A 925 -28.59 -10.21 27.48
CA PRO A 925 -28.65 -11.57 28.01
C PRO A 925 -27.37 -12.37 27.74
N CYS A 926 -27.00 -13.30 28.62
CA CYS A 926 -25.70 -14.00 28.54
C CYS A 926 -25.78 -15.49 28.88
N VAL A 927 -25.06 -16.32 28.12
CA VAL A 927 -24.74 -17.72 28.46
C VAL A 927 -23.24 -17.82 28.67
N SER A 928 -22.81 -18.13 29.90
CA SER A 928 -21.39 -18.15 30.25
C SER A 928 -20.92 -19.54 30.62
N PHE A 929 -19.84 -19.98 29.97
CA PHE A 929 -19.16 -21.23 30.29
C PHE A 929 -18.12 -21.08 31.42
N GLN A 930 -18.02 -19.90 32.01
CA GLN A 930 -16.93 -19.58 32.93
C GLN A 930 -17.05 -20.38 34.24
N LYS A 931 -15.98 -21.08 34.61
CA LYS A 931 -15.91 -22.02 35.74
C LYS A 931 -15.49 -21.41 37.08
N ASP A 932 -15.08 -20.14 37.12
CA ASP A 932 -14.55 -19.53 38.36
C ASP A 932 -15.60 -18.70 39.15
N GLY A 933 -16.88 -18.83 38.79
CA GLY A 933 -18.05 -18.33 39.53
C GLY A 933 -18.18 -16.80 39.66
N PRO A 934 -19.32 -16.28 40.16
CA PRO A 934 -19.64 -14.85 40.14
C PRO A 934 -19.03 -14.04 41.31
N LYS A 935 -17.75 -14.25 41.61
CA LYS A 935 -17.02 -13.51 42.66
C LYS A 935 -16.64 -12.10 42.23
N SER A 936 -16.33 -11.23 43.19
CA SER A 936 -15.93 -9.84 42.94
C SER A 936 -14.69 -9.66 42.07
N ASP A 937 -13.75 -10.60 42.08
CA ASP A 937 -12.53 -10.59 41.24
C ASP A 937 -12.68 -11.40 39.94
N LYS A 938 -13.90 -11.82 39.60
CA LYS A 938 -14.22 -12.63 38.41
C LYS A 938 -15.42 -12.14 37.60
N TRP A 939 -16.62 -12.07 38.19
CA TRP A 939 -17.82 -11.58 37.48
C TRP A 939 -18.44 -10.35 38.15
N GLY A 940 -17.94 -9.91 39.31
CA GLY A 940 -18.35 -8.65 39.94
C GLY A 940 -19.62 -8.70 40.81
N TRP A 941 -20.37 -9.82 40.84
CA TRP A 941 -21.61 -9.88 41.62
C TRP A 941 -21.37 -9.93 43.12
N ILE A 942 -20.59 -10.88 43.62
CA ILE A 942 -20.53 -11.12 45.08
C ILE A 942 -19.28 -10.50 45.70
N HIS A 943 -19.47 -9.45 46.50
CA HIS A 943 -18.39 -8.61 47.04
C HIS A 943 -17.77 -9.09 48.36
N LYS A 944 -18.49 -9.88 49.17
CA LYS A 944 -17.97 -10.40 50.44
C LYS A 944 -17.72 -11.90 50.33
N SER A 945 -16.49 -12.32 50.61
CA SER A 945 -16.04 -13.71 50.50
C SER A 945 -16.76 -14.70 51.43
N ASN A 946 -17.48 -14.21 52.44
CA ASN A 946 -18.23 -15.02 53.40
C ASN A 946 -19.70 -15.26 53.01
N GLU A 947 -20.25 -14.55 52.01
CA GLU A 947 -21.64 -14.72 51.54
C GLU A 947 -21.75 -15.73 50.38
N TYR A 948 -20.61 -16.06 49.75
CA TYR A 948 -20.52 -16.98 48.61
C TYR A 948 -19.83 -18.30 49.01
N LYS A 949 -20.48 -19.43 48.69
CA LYS A 949 -19.90 -20.76 48.91
C LYS A 949 -19.60 -21.43 47.57
N GLU A 950 -18.33 -21.77 47.37
CA GLU A 950 -17.83 -22.56 46.24
C GLU A 950 -17.04 -23.75 46.73
N VAL A 951 -17.16 -24.86 46.01
CA VAL A 951 -16.29 -26.02 46.15
C VAL A 951 -15.54 -26.20 44.84
N LYS A 952 -14.22 -26.39 44.96
CA LYS A 952 -13.32 -26.67 43.85
C LYS A 952 -12.53 -27.94 44.14
N ILE A 953 -12.69 -28.97 43.31
CA ILE A 953 -12.01 -30.27 43.44
C ILE A 953 -11.06 -30.41 42.26
N SER A 954 -9.75 -30.25 42.49
CA SER A 954 -8.72 -30.25 41.45
C SER A 954 -7.84 -31.50 41.40
N SER A 955 -7.99 -32.43 42.36
CA SER A 955 -7.20 -33.65 42.50
C SER A 955 -8.11 -34.89 42.33
N ILE A 956 -8.56 -35.11 41.10
CA ILE A 956 -9.40 -36.26 40.74
C ILE A 956 -8.49 -37.41 40.30
N ALA A 957 -8.64 -38.58 40.93
CA ALA A 957 -7.92 -39.78 40.55
C ALA A 957 -8.22 -40.15 39.09
N GLU A 958 -7.21 -40.66 38.37
CA GLU A 958 -7.31 -40.95 36.94
C GLU A 958 -8.50 -41.86 36.59
N ALA A 959 -8.75 -42.89 37.40
CA ALA A 959 -9.87 -43.80 37.27
C ALA A 959 -11.26 -43.13 37.41
N ASP A 960 -11.34 -41.99 38.11
CA ASP A 960 -12.59 -41.28 38.38
C ASP A 960 -12.83 -40.11 37.42
N ARG A 961 -11.86 -39.80 36.55
CA ARG A 961 -11.91 -38.64 35.63
C ARG A 961 -13.10 -38.68 34.69
N LEU A 962 -13.44 -39.84 34.13
CA LEU A 962 -14.59 -39.99 33.24
C LEU A 962 -15.91 -39.81 34.00
N ASN A 963 -15.97 -40.29 35.26
CA ASN A 963 -17.15 -40.13 36.09
C ASN A 963 -17.35 -38.67 36.54
N ALA A 964 -16.26 -37.93 36.76
CA ALA A 964 -16.28 -36.50 37.05
C ALA A 964 -16.85 -35.64 35.89
N LEU A 965 -16.78 -36.14 34.65
CA LEU A 965 -17.38 -35.50 33.47
C LEU A 965 -18.88 -35.80 33.30
N LYS A 966 -19.46 -36.66 34.15
CA LYS A 966 -20.89 -36.92 34.20
C LYS A 966 -21.60 -35.94 35.11
N MET A 967 -22.83 -35.62 34.75
CA MET A 967 -23.63 -34.60 35.37
C MET A 967 -25.03 -35.10 35.62
N LYS A 968 -25.64 -34.67 36.72
CA LYS A 968 -27.00 -35.02 37.09
C LYS A 968 -27.92 -33.83 36.94
N VAL A 969 -29.00 -33.99 36.18
CA VAL A 969 -30.09 -33.00 36.09
C VAL A 969 -30.88 -32.99 37.40
N ILE A 970 -31.03 -31.83 38.01
CA ILE A 970 -31.67 -31.70 39.34
C ILE A 970 -32.93 -30.83 39.32
N ASN A 971 -33.19 -30.14 38.22
CA ASN A 971 -34.40 -29.35 38.04
C ASN A 971 -34.91 -29.53 36.61
N THR A 972 -36.15 -29.97 36.47
CA THR A 972 -36.83 -30.18 35.17
C THR A 972 -37.98 -29.21 34.95
N GLY A 973 -38.27 -28.33 35.92
CA GLY A 973 -39.30 -27.30 35.82
C GLY A 973 -38.87 -26.06 35.04
N GLN A 974 -37.59 -25.97 34.68
CA GLN A 974 -37.01 -24.84 33.96
C GLN A 974 -36.87 -25.19 32.46
N TYR A 975 -37.26 -24.28 31.55
CA TYR A 975 -37.28 -24.52 30.09
C TYR A 975 -36.03 -25.23 29.55
N ILE A 976 -34.84 -24.76 29.91
CA ILE A 976 -33.53 -25.28 29.52
C ILE A 976 -33.46 -26.79 29.72
N THR A 977 -34.01 -27.30 30.82
CA THR A 977 -33.90 -28.70 31.23
C THR A 977 -35.20 -29.52 31.16
N THR A 978 -36.32 -28.93 30.70
CA THR A 978 -37.61 -29.64 30.56
C THR A 978 -37.61 -30.87 29.64
N ASN A 979 -36.59 -31.02 28.78
CA ASN A 979 -36.44 -32.19 27.91
C ASN A 979 -35.77 -33.39 28.63
N PHE A 980 -35.33 -33.20 29.87
CA PHE A 980 -34.66 -34.21 30.67
C PHE A 980 -35.54 -34.69 31.82
N THR A 981 -35.22 -35.86 32.34
CA THR A 981 -35.81 -36.40 33.57
C THR A 981 -35.03 -35.96 34.81
N HIS A 982 -35.70 -35.90 35.96
CA HIS A 982 -35.01 -35.63 37.22
C HIS A 982 -34.04 -36.77 37.52
N ASP A 983 -32.84 -36.44 37.98
CA ASP A 983 -31.72 -37.36 38.17
C ASP A 983 -31.12 -37.99 36.89
N GLU A 984 -31.50 -37.52 35.70
CA GLU A 984 -30.88 -37.98 34.45
C GLU A 984 -29.38 -37.68 34.45
N VAL A 985 -28.57 -38.69 34.12
CA VAL A 985 -27.12 -38.57 34.03
C VAL A 985 -26.70 -38.23 32.61
N ILE A 986 -26.25 -37.00 32.40
CA ILE A 986 -25.73 -36.48 31.15
C ILE A 986 -24.20 -36.65 31.15
N THR A 987 -23.65 -37.19 30.05
CA THR A 987 -22.21 -37.25 29.83
C THR A 987 -21.80 -36.16 28.86
N TRP A 988 -20.75 -35.42 29.22
CA TRP A 988 -20.42 -34.22 28.45
C TRP A 988 -19.52 -34.43 27.25
N THR A 989 -18.65 -35.44 27.30
CA THR A 989 -17.69 -35.75 26.25
C THR A 989 -18.03 -37.08 25.56
N SER A 990 -17.76 -37.20 24.26
CA SER A 990 -17.81 -38.45 23.52
C SER A 990 -16.48 -39.22 23.49
N SER A 991 -15.41 -38.67 24.07
CA SER A 991 -14.08 -39.32 24.12
C SER A 991 -14.10 -40.59 24.98
N GLU A 992 -13.44 -41.65 24.50
CA GLU A 992 -13.24 -42.90 25.27
C GLU A 992 -12.29 -42.68 26.47
N ALA A 993 -12.38 -43.58 27.46
CA ALA A 993 -11.88 -43.45 28.83
C ALA A 993 -10.34 -43.39 28.99
N ASP A 994 -9.62 -43.45 27.88
CA ASP A 994 -8.19 -43.73 27.74
C ASP A 994 -7.40 -42.58 27.10
N SER A 995 -8.03 -41.43 26.85
CA SER A 995 -7.30 -40.26 26.34
C SER A 995 -6.44 -39.61 27.44
N THR A 996 -5.13 -39.53 27.18
CA THR A 996 -4.16 -38.80 28.02
C THR A 996 -4.27 -37.27 27.87
N ASP A 997 -5.27 -36.78 27.13
CA ASP A 997 -5.43 -35.38 26.73
C ASP A 997 -6.00 -34.48 27.85
N PHE A 998 -6.63 -35.05 28.88
CA PHE A 998 -7.22 -34.28 29.98
C PHE A 998 -6.21 -34.07 31.12
N SER A 999 -5.21 -33.21 30.91
CA SER A 999 -4.11 -33.02 31.87
C SER A 999 -4.53 -32.51 33.25
N LYS A 1000 -5.72 -31.89 33.40
CA LYS A 1000 -6.29 -31.43 34.67
C LYS A 1000 -7.81 -31.50 34.58
N ILE A 1001 -8.51 -32.26 35.44
CA ILE A 1001 -9.97 -32.11 35.63
C ILE A 1001 -10.24 -31.36 36.92
N VAL A 1002 -11.06 -30.31 36.87
CA VAL A 1002 -11.44 -29.51 38.03
C VAL A 1002 -12.96 -29.39 38.09
N LEU A 1003 -13.56 -29.98 39.13
CA LEU A 1003 -14.98 -29.77 39.41
C LEU A 1003 -15.16 -28.48 40.18
N VAL A 1004 -16.06 -27.62 39.70
CA VAL A 1004 -16.47 -26.41 40.41
C VAL A 1004 -17.98 -26.45 40.62
N GLY A 1005 -18.40 -26.19 41.85
CA GLY A 1005 -19.80 -26.10 42.22
C GLY A 1005 -20.05 -24.92 43.14
N TYR A 1006 -21.23 -24.35 43.04
CA TYR A 1006 -21.63 -23.14 43.75
C TYR A 1006 -22.90 -23.38 44.57
N LYS A 1007 -23.10 -22.62 45.65
CA LYS A 1007 -24.40 -22.40 46.30
C LYS A 1007 -24.93 -21.02 45.94
N MET A 1008 -25.25 -20.82 44.67
CA MET A 1008 -25.55 -19.49 44.16
C MET A 1008 -26.83 -18.90 44.75
N ASN A 1009 -27.81 -19.75 45.06
CA ASN A 1009 -29.06 -19.37 45.71
C ASN A 1009 -28.91 -18.87 47.16
N ASP A 1010 -27.78 -19.14 47.83
CA ASP A 1010 -27.48 -18.53 49.15
C ASP A 1010 -27.28 -17.01 49.01
N SER A 1011 -26.69 -16.56 47.90
CA SER A 1011 -26.39 -15.14 47.65
C SER A 1011 -27.36 -14.46 46.67
N ILE A 1012 -27.98 -15.23 45.77
CA ILE A 1012 -28.94 -14.78 44.75
C ILE A 1012 -30.19 -15.66 44.88
N PRO A 1013 -31.15 -15.34 45.77
CA PRO A 1013 -32.27 -16.23 46.09
C PRO A 1013 -33.12 -16.69 44.90
N MET A 1014 -33.16 -15.89 43.82
CA MET A 1014 -33.88 -16.22 42.59
C MET A 1014 -33.09 -17.11 41.61
N ALA A 1015 -31.82 -17.42 41.88
CA ALA A 1015 -31.02 -18.30 41.04
C ALA A 1015 -31.54 -19.74 41.12
N ILE A 1016 -31.81 -20.33 39.97
CA ILE A 1016 -32.41 -21.66 39.83
C ILE A 1016 -31.29 -22.65 39.50
N PRO A 1017 -31.01 -23.65 40.37
CA PRO A 1017 -30.03 -24.69 40.06
C PRO A 1017 -30.59 -25.65 39.00
N LEU A 1018 -29.77 -26.02 38.01
CA LEU A 1018 -30.18 -26.85 36.88
C LEU A 1018 -29.50 -28.23 36.90
N ILE A 1019 -28.17 -28.24 37.08
CA ILE A 1019 -27.33 -29.42 36.91
C ILE A 1019 -26.19 -29.40 37.95
N THR A 1020 -25.79 -30.58 38.44
CA THR A 1020 -24.61 -30.78 39.31
C THR A 1020 -23.68 -31.87 38.78
N HIS A 1021 -22.37 -31.73 38.99
CA HIS A 1021 -21.40 -32.79 38.68
C HIS A 1021 -21.52 -33.97 39.64
N ILE A 1022 -21.30 -35.18 39.13
CA ILE A 1022 -21.16 -36.37 39.98
C ILE A 1022 -19.85 -36.23 40.78
N GLY A 1023 -19.96 -36.14 42.11
CA GLY A 1023 -18.82 -35.97 43.03
C GLY A 1023 -18.75 -34.61 43.74
N LEU A 1024 -19.63 -33.65 43.40
CA LEU A 1024 -19.77 -32.44 44.21
C LEU A 1024 -20.55 -32.71 45.51
N PRO A 1025 -20.24 -32.01 46.62
CA PRO A 1025 -21.01 -32.12 47.86
C PRO A 1025 -22.45 -31.65 47.68
N GLU A 1026 -23.34 -32.14 48.54
CA GLU A 1026 -24.76 -31.83 48.48
C GLU A 1026 -25.05 -30.31 48.53
N GLY A 1027 -25.94 -29.88 47.63
CA GLY A 1027 -26.33 -28.49 47.45
C GLY A 1027 -25.37 -27.64 46.62
N PHE A 1028 -24.22 -28.17 46.15
CA PHE A 1028 -23.36 -27.46 45.19
C PHE A 1028 -23.72 -27.84 43.75
N HIS A 1029 -23.87 -26.84 42.89
CA HIS A 1029 -24.33 -27.04 41.51
C HIS A 1029 -23.45 -26.27 40.51
N CYS A 1030 -23.30 -26.80 39.30
CA CYS A 1030 -22.41 -26.26 38.27
C CYS A 1030 -23.15 -25.53 37.14
N ALA A 1031 -24.46 -25.77 36.97
CA ALA A 1031 -25.29 -25.02 36.03
C ALA A 1031 -26.45 -24.30 36.71
N TRP A 1032 -26.67 -23.05 36.33
CA TRP A 1032 -27.64 -22.15 36.96
C TRP A 1032 -28.37 -21.30 35.92
N ALA A 1033 -29.67 -21.07 36.15
CA ALA A 1033 -30.47 -20.07 35.45
C ALA A 1033 -30.80 -18.92 36.40
N ILE A 1034 -30.42 -17.70 36.01
CA ILE A 1034 -30.69 -16.47 36.75
C ILE A 1034 -31.79 -15.71 35.98
N PRO A 1035 -33.01 -15.62 36.53
CA PRO A 1035 -34.11 -14.94 35.87
C PRO A 1035 -33.94 -13.42 35.92
N ALA A 1036 -34.57 -12.72 34.99
CA ALA A 1036 -34.77 -11.27 35.10
C ALA A 1036 -35.55 -10.96 36.39
N GLY A 1037 -35.19 -9.87 37.06
CA GLY A 1037 -35.69 -9.53 38.39
C GLY A 1037 -34.81 -10.05 39.54
N ALA A 1038 -33.81 -10.89 39.27
CA ALA A 1038 -32.88 -11.37 40.30
C ALA A 1038 -31.99 -10.25 40.83
N SER A 1039 -31.78 -10.21 42.15
CA SER A 1039 -30.82 -9.30 42.75
C SER A 1039 -29.39 -9.88 42.63
N ILE A 1040 -28.53 -9.19 41.88
CA ILE A 1040 -27.16 -9.61 41.58
C ILE A 1040 -26.14 -8.57 42.08
N GLY A 1041 -25.71 -8.72 43.33
CA GLY A 1041 -24.52 -8.01 43.79
C GLY A 1041 -24.65 -6.49 43.91
N ARG A 1042 -23.60 -5.76 43.47
CA ARG A 1042 -23.49 -4.29 43.58
C ARG A 1042 -24.46 -3.51 42.69
N HIS A 1043 -25.02 -4.14 41.66
CA HIS A 1043 -25.84 -3.47 40.64
C HIS A 1043 -27.35 -3.51 40.94
N GLY A 1044 -27.75 -4.16 42.05
CA GLY A 1044 -29.15 -4.28 42.42
C GLY A 1044 -29.85 -5.40 41.65
N VAL A 1045 -30.89 -5.08 40.89
CA VAL A 1045 -31.74 -6.05 40.17
C VAL A 1045 -31.38 -6.07 38.68
N THR A 1046 -31.07 -7.25 38.13
CA THR A 1046 -30.87 -7.39 36.68
C THR A 1046 -32.21 -7.52 35.95
N ASP A 1047 -32.35 -6.86 34.80
CA ASP A 1047 -33.48 -7.06 33.89
C ASP A 1047 -33.19 -8.13 32.81
N LYS A 1048 -31.99 -8.72 32.83
CA LYS A 1048 -31.56 -9.75 31.88
C LYS A 1048 -31.68 -11.15 32.47
N ARG A 1049 -31.85 -12.13 31.59
CA ARG A 1049 -31.71 -13.56 31.92
C ARG A 1049 -30.28 -13.98 31.66
N ILE A 1050 -29.71 -14.74 32.60
CA ILE A 1050 -28.32 -15.19 32.53
C ILE A 1050 -28.27 -16.69 32.82
N VAL A 1051 -27.49 -17.43 32.04
CA VAL A 1051 -27.23 -18.84 32.27
C VAL A 1051 -25.75 -19.05 32.51
N ILE A 1052 -25.43 -19.85 33.52
CA ILE A 1052 -24.07 -20.27 33.84
C ILE A 1052 -23.98 -21.76 33.60
N LEU A 1053 -23.06 -22.17 32.75
CA LEU A 1053 -22.65 -23.55 32.52
C LEU A 1053 -21.19 -23.63 33.00
N GLY A 1054 -20.97 -23.66 34.32
CA GLY A 1054 -19.65 -23.42 34.92
C GLY A 1054 -18.64 -24.55 34.76
N VAL A 1055 -18.06 -24.73 33.56
CA VAL A 1055 -17.54 -26.03 33.12
C VAL A 1055 -16.26 -25.99 32.32
N GLN A 1056 -15.51 -27.10 32.33
CA GLN A 1056 -14.10 -27.08 31.96
C GLN A 1056 -13.86 -27.16 30.44
N SER A 1057 -12.90 -26.34 29.99
CA SER A 1057 -12.50 -26.16 28.60
C SER A 1057 -12.14 -27.44 27.85
N ASP A 1058 -11.26 -28.28 28.36
CA ASP A 1058 -10.59 -29.30 27.53
C ASP A 1058 -11.53 -30.45 27.12
N ALA A 1059 -12.57 -30.72 27.94
CA ALA A 1059 -13.63 -31.69 27.62
C ALA A 1059 -14.56 -31.20 26.50
N MET A 1060 -14.68 -29.88 26.28
CA MET A 1060 -15.46 -29.27 25.21
C MET A 1060 -14.83 -29.45 23.82
N ARG A 1061 -13.65 -30.10 23.73
CA ARG A 1061 -13.10 -30.56 22.45
C ARG A 1061 -13.93 -31.68 21.83
N PHE A 1062 -14.72 -32.42 22.63
CA PHE A 1062 -15.50 -33.57 22.16
C PHE A 1062 -16.93 -33.55 22.71
N PRO A 1063 -17.70 -32.46 22.55
CA PRO A 1063 -19.00 -32.32 23.20
C PRO A 1063 -20.01 -33.34 22.65
N THR A 1064 -20.92 -33.82 23.50
CA THR A 1064 -22.05 -34.67 23.10
C THR A 1064 -23.21 -33.84 22.53
N GLN A 1065 -24.08 -34.45 21.72
CA GLN A 1065 -25.29 -33.78 21.18
C GLN A 1065 -26.24 -33.28 22.30
N VAL A 1066 -26.23 -33.94 23.45
CA VAL A 1066 -26.99 -33.51 24.63
C VAL A 1066 -26.49 -32.14 25.11
N MET A 1067 -25.19 -31.88 25.02
CA MET A 1067 -24.64 -30.57 25.32
C MET A 1067 -25.08 -29.52 24.33
N ASP A 1068 -25.01 -29.82 23.03
CA ASP A 1068 -25.45 -28.88 22.00
C ASP A 1068 -26.89 -28.42 22.29
N THR A 1069 -27.75 -29.38 22.65
CA THR A 1069 -29.13 -29.12 23.07
C THR A 1069 -29.20 -28.20 24.29
N LEU A 1070 -28.38 -28.44 25.32
CA LEU A 1070 -28.36 -27.62 26.53
C LEU A 1070 -27.95 -26.17 26.24
N VAL A 1071 -26.93 -25.97 25.39
CA VAL A 1071 -26.45 -24.64 25.01
C VAL A 1071 -27.50 -23.89 24.20
N ILE A 1072 -28.09 -24.53 23.19
CA ILE A 1072 -29.14 -23.90 22.37
C ILE A 1072 -30.34 -23.51 23.24
N ARG A 1073 -30.81 -24.40 24.12
CA ARG A 1073 -31.95 -24.08 25.00
C ARG A 1073 -31.62 -23.01 26.03
N SER A 1074 -30.38 -22.97 26.50
CA SER A 1074 -29.88 -21.88 27.35
C SER A 1074 -29.96 -20.54 26.62
N LEU A 1075 -29.48 -20.51 25.37
CA LEU A 1075 -29.53 -19.32 24.52
C LEU A 1075 -30.98 -18.88 24.23
N GLU A 1076 -31.84 -19.81 23.82
CA GLU A 1076 -33.26 -19.55 23.59
C GLU A 1076 -33.94 -18.96 24.83
N TRP A 1077 -33.67 -19.53 26.01
CA TRP A 1077 -34.26 -19.06 27.26
C TRP A 1077 -33.82 -17.64 27.61
N VAL A 1078 -32.52 -17.34 27.49
CA VAL A 1078 -32.03 -15.98 27.79
C VAL A 1078 -32.56 -14.95 26.81
N LEU A 1079 -32.87 -15.37 25.58
CA LEU A 1079 -33.50 -14.53 24.54
C LEU A 1079 -35.02 -14.35 24.70
N GLY A 1080 -35.64 -14.94 25.72
CA GLY A 1080 -37.06 -14.73 26.00
C GLY A 1080 -37.96 -15.92 25.70
N ALA A 1081 -37.45 -17.03 25.16
CA ALA A 1081 -38.28 -18.21 24.91
C ALA A 1081 -38.88 -18.75 26.22
N ARG A 1082 -40.23 -18.84 26.23
CA ARG A 1082 -41.10 -19.46 27.24
C ARG A 1082 -40.84 -19.02 28.68
N THR A 1083 -41.33 -17.83 29.01
CA THR A 1083 -41.88 -17.59 30.36
C THR A 1083 -43.19 -18.35 30.48
N ASP A 1084 -43.25 -19.18 31.51
CA ASP A 1084 -44.45 -19.72 32.11
C ASP A 1084 -45.17 -20.84 31.35
N ALA A 1085 -45.63 -21.81 32.15
CA ALA A 1085 -46.27 -23.01 31.69
C ALA A 1085 -47.58 -22.72 30.94
N ARG A 1086 -47.83 -23.57 29.92
CA ARG A 1086 -49.12 -24.00 29.35
C ARG A 1086 -49.68 -23.19 28.15
N LEU A 1087 -49.56 -23.77 26.94
CA LEU A 1087 -50.64 -24.04 25.96
C LEU A 1087 -50.03 -24.58 24.64
N ILE A 1088 -50.57 -25.72 24.18
CA ILE A 1088 -50.44 -26.31 22.83
C ILE A 1088 -51.20 -25.34 21.88
N THR A 1089 -50.81 -25.00 20.64
CA THR A 1089 -50.73 -25.82 19.40
C THR A 1089 -50.42 -24.86 18.24
N GLU A 1090 -49.31 -25.02 17.51
CA GLU A 1090 -49.11 -24.51 16.13
C GLU A 1090 -48.01 -25.30 15.38
N THR A 1091 -47.90 -26.62 15.56
CA THR A 1091 -46.80 -27.38 14.94
C THR A 1091 -47.29 -28.70 14.37
N LEU A 1092 -46.89 -28.99 13.14
CA LEU A 1092 -46.96 -30.33 12.57
C LEU A 1092 -46.04 -31.24 13.39
N GLY A 1093 -46.60 -32.26 14.03
CA GLY A 1093 -45.82 -33.30 14.70
C GLY A 1093 -44.94 -34.04 13.68
N HIS A 1094 -43.73 -34.43 14.09
CA HIS A 1094 -42.77 -35.12 13.23
C HIS A 1094 -43.41 -36.35 12.56
N PRO A 1095 -43.53 -36.38 11.22
CA PRO A 1095 -44.19 -37.49 10.55
C PRO A 1095 -43.38 -38.79 10.66
N VAL A 1096 -44.07 -39.88 10.99
CA VAL A 1096 -43.50 -41.23 11.10
C VAL A 1096 -43.99 -42.06 9.93
N VAL A 1097 -43.07 -42.66 9.16
CA VAL A 1097 -43.39 -43.52 8.01
C VAL A 1097 -43.10 -44.98 8.31
N TYR A 1098 -44.07 -45.86 8.07
CA TYR A 1098 -43.97 -47.28 8.37
C TYR A 1098 -44.85 -48.15 7.45
N PRO A 1099 -44.43 -49.37 7.08
CA PRO A 1099 -43.07 -49.90 7.27
C PRO A 1099 -42.04 -49.12 6.44
N ASN A 1100 -40.82 -49.01 6.96
CA ASN A 1100 -39.67 -48.42 6.28
C ASN A 1100 -38.42 -49.25 6.65
N PRO A 1101 -37.92 -50.16 5.77
CA PRO A 1101 -38.21 -50.24 4.35
C PRO A 1101 -39.65 -50.65 4.01
N ALA A 1102 -40.21 -50.05 2.96
CA ALA A 1102 -41.55 -50.31 2.45
C ALA A 1102 -41.52 -51.35 1.33
N GLY A 1103 -42.48 -52.27 1.35
CA GLY A 1103 -42.75 -53.21 0.27
C GLY A 1103 -43.69 -52.59 -0.78
N ASP A 1104 -44.93 -53.08 -0.87
CA ASP A 1104 -45.94 -52.58 -1.80
C ASP A 1104 -46.70 -51.34 -1.31
N TYR A 1105 -46.62 -51.01 -0.01
CA TYR A 1105 -47.17 -49.77 0.55
C TYR A 1105 -46.39 -49.28 1.78
N ALA A 1106 -46.54 -48.01 2.10
CA ALA A 1106 -46.10 -47.38 3.35
C ALA A 1106 -47.23 -46.50 3.91
N LYS A 1107 -47.25 -46.24 5.22
CA LYS A 1107 -48.16 -45.31 5.88
C LYS A 1107 -47.37 -44.18 6.52
N ILE A 1108 -47.87 -42.96 6.43
CA ILE A 1108 -47.31 -41.80 7.11
C ILE A 1108 -48.30 -41.31 8.17
N ARG A 1109 -47.88 -41.29 9.43
CA ARG A 1109 -48.65 -40.75 10.55
C ARG A 1109 -48.05 -39.43 11.01
N PHE A 1110 -48.88 -38.42 11.22
CA PHE A 1110 -48.46 -37.08 11.65
C PHE A 1110 -49.57 -36.40 12.44
N THR A 1111 -49.24 -35.37 13.22
CA THR A 1111 -50.20 -34.65 14.06
C THR A 1111 -50.35 -33.22 13.55
N LEU A 1112 -51.58 -32.77 13.31
CA LEU A 1112 -51.86 -31.39 12.92
C LEU A 1112 -52.31 -30.57 14.13
N GLY A 1113 -51.76 -29.36 14.27
CA GLY A 1113 -52.19 -28.42 15.32
C GLY A 1113 -53.60 -27.84 15.10
N LYS A 1114 -54.06 -27.77 13.84
CA LYS A 1114 -55.40 -27.32 13.44
C LYS A 1114 -55.86 -28.09 12.19
N ALA A 1115 -57.16 -28.08 11.91
CA ALA A 1115 -57.69 -28.63 10.66
C ALA A 1115 -57.22 -27.77 9.47
N GLN A 1116 -56.62 -28.38 8.46
CA GLN A 1116 -56.03 -27.68 7.32
C GLN A 1116 -55.86 -28.59 6.11
N GLN A 1117 -55.55 -28.00 4.95
CA GLN A 1117 -55.15 -28.75 3.76
C GLN A 1117 -53.76 -29.34 3.91
N VAL A 1118 -53.60 -30.59 3.45
CA VAL A 1118 -52.34 -31.31 3.44
C VAL A 1118 -52.15 -31.99 2.09
N SER A 1119 -50.97 -31.85 1.51
CA SER A 1119 -50.54 -32.57 0.31
C SER A 1119 -49.36 -33.48 0.61
N LEU A 1120 -49.29 -34.60 -0.09
CA LEU A 1120 -48.22 -35.59 0.06
C LEU A 1120 -47.69 -36.02 -1.31
N SER A 1121 -46.39 -35.85 -1.52
CA SER A 1121 -45.70 -36.17 -2.77
C SER A 1121 -44.50 -37.08 -2.52
N LEU A 1122 -44.15 -37.92 -3.49
CA LEU A 1122 -42.95 -38.75 -3.45
C LEU A 1122 -42.00 -38.40 -4.60
N VAL A 1123 -40.74 -38.09 -4.27
CA VAL A 1123 -39.71 -37.69 -5.23
C VAL A 1123 -38.49 -38.62 -5.15
N ASN A 1124 -37.80 -38.84 -6.27
CA ASN A 1124 -36.53 -39.58 -6.27
C ASN A 1124 -35.35 -38.69 -5.80
N ILE A 1125 -34.16 -39.28 -5.60
CA ILE A 1125 -32.97 -38.57 -5.08
C ILE A 1125 -32.43 -37.43 -5.96
N ILE A 1126 -32.87 -37.35 -7.22
CA ILE A 1126 -32.53 -36.25 -8.14
C ILE A 1126 -33.66 -35.21 -8.24
N GLY A 1127 -34.69 -35.29 -7.39
CA GLY A 1127 -35.76 -34.30 -7.26
C GLY A 1127 -36.93 -34.46 -8.24
N GLN A 1128 -36.99 -35.54 -9.03
CA GLN A 1128 -38.12 -35.79 -9.93
C GLN A 1128 -39.30 -36.41 -9.18
N VAL A 1129 -40.48 -35.82 -9.30
CA VAL A 1129 -41.74 -36.34 -8.73
C VAL A 1129 -42.10 -37.66 -9.41
N ARG A 1130 -42.30 -38.71 -8.61
CA ARG A 1130 -42.62 -40.07 -9.09
C ARG A 1130 -44.07 -40.45 -8.88
N GLU A 1131 -44.71 -39.89 -7.86
CA GLU A 1131 -46.14 -40.02 -7.60
C GLU A 1131 -46.64 -38.75 -6.90
N MET A 1132 -47.82 -38.29 -7.27
CA MET A 1132 -48.50 -37.14 -6.66
C MET A 1132 -49.87 -37.59 -6.19
N THR A 1133 -50.20 -37.28 -4.93
CA THR A 1133 -51.53 -37.60 -4.38
C THR A 1133 -52.35 -36.32 -4.19
N THR A 1134 -53.68 -36.45 -4.30
CA THR A 1134 -54.68 -35.38 -4.18
C THR A 1134 -54.56 -34.63 -2.84
N LEU A 1135 -54.88 -33.31 -2.83
CA LEU A 1135 -55.00 -32.50 -1.61
C LEU A 1135 -56.04 -33.09 -0.66
N TYR A 1136 -55.66 -33.30 0.61
CA TYR A 1136 -56.53 -33.81 1.66
C TYR A 1136 -56.92 -32.68 2.61
N GLN A 1137 -58.21 -32.54 2.91
CA GLN A 1137 -58.68 -31.72 4.03
C GLN A 1137 -58.69 -32.60 5.29
N LEU A 1138 -57.81 -32.32 6.25
CA LEU A 1138 -57.63 -33.18 7.43
C LEU A 1138 -57.93 -32.41 8.74
N PRO A 1139 -58.55 -33.05 9.75
CA PRO A 1139 -58.82 -32.43 11.04
C PRO A 1139 -57.54 -32.21 11.86
N GLY A 1140 -57.59 -31.30 12.84
CA GLY A 1140 -56.54 -31.18 13.85
C GLY A 1140 -56.47 -32.43 14.72
N GLY A 1141 -55.27 -32.85 15.12
CA GLY A 1141 -55.01 -34.13 15.80
C GLY A 1141 -54.17 -35.10 14.95
N GLU A 1142 -54.08 -36.36 15.38
CA GLU A 1142 -53.36 -37.40 14.64
C GLU A 1142 -54.08 -37.79 13.35
N ASN A 1143 -53.32 -37.86 12.26
CA ASN A 1143 -53.77 -38.23 10.93
C ASN A 1143 -52.81 -39.26 10.32
N GLU A 1144 -53.33 -40.12 9.44
CA GLU A 1144 -52.56 -41.16 8.77
C GLU A 1144 -52.95 -41.25 7.28
N LEU A 1145 -51.95 -41.22 6.40
CA LEU A 1145 -52.12 -41.38 4.95
C LEU A 1145 -51.36 -42.59 4.45
N THR A 1146 -51.87 -43.27 3.42
CA THR A 1146 -51.22 -44.46 2.82
C THR A 1146 -50.60 -44.11 1.47
N LEU A 1147 -49.33 -44.48 1.29
CA LEU A 1147 -48.52 -44.36 0.08
C LEU A 1147 -48.46 -45.72 -0.63
N ASN A 1148 -48.78 -45.78 -1.91
CA ASN A 1148 -48.66 -46.99 -2.72
C ASN A 1148 -47.26 -47.08 -3.35
N THR A 1149 -46.40 -47.94 -2.83
CA THR A 1149 -45.01 -48.06 -3.30
C THR A 1149 -44.81 -49.21 -4.31
N ALA A 1150 -45.86 -49.98 -4.63
CA ALA A 1150 -45.78 -51.18 -5.47
C ALA A 1150 -45.20 -50.93 -6.87
N ARG A 1151 -45.36 -49.71 -7.42
CA ARG A 1151 -44.88 -49.32 -8.75
C ARG A 1151 -43.48 -48.69 -8.76
N LEU A 1152 -42.86 -48.51 -7.59
CA LEU A 1152 -41.55 -47.87 -7.44
C LEU A 1152 -40.44 -48.93 -7.41
N ARG A 1153 -39.29 -48.66 -8.03
CA ARG A 1153 -38.14 -49.58 -7.97
C ARG A 1153 -37.52 -49.55 -6.56
N ASP A 1154 -36.79 -50.59 -6.19
CA ASP A 1154 -36.09 -50.60 -4.90
C ASP A 1154 -35.05 -49.47 -4.85
N GLY A 1155 -34.99 -48.77 -3.71
CA GLY A 1155 -34.14 -47.59 -3.53
C GLY A 1155 -34.71 -46.56 -2.58
N ILE A 1156 -33.95 -45.48 -2.37
CA ILE A 1156 -34.32 -44.39 -1.46
C ILE A 1156 -35.13 -43.33 -2.21
N TYR A 1157 -36.26 -42.96 -1.63
CA TYR A 1157 -37.14 -41.88 -2.07
C TYR A 1157 -37.29 -40.84 -0.96
N LEU A 1158 -37.67 -39.63 -1.33
CA LEU A 1158 -38.04 -38.57 -0.39
C LEU A 1158 -39.54 -38.36 -0.46
N TYR A 1159 -40.21 -38.39 0.69
CA TYR A 1159 -41.59 -37.92 0.79
C TYR A 1159 -41.60 -36.45 1.23
N ILE A 1160 -42.53 -35.68 0.67
CA ILE A 1160 -42.76 -34.27 0.99
C ILE A 1160 -44.21 -34.17 1.45
N LEU A 1161 -44.40 -33.85 2.73
CA LEU A 1161 -45.69 -33.58 3.35
C LEU A 1161 -45.79 -32.07 3.57
N GLU A 1162 -46.72 -31.43 2.87
CA GLU A 1162 -46.89 -29.97 2.89
C GLU A 1162 -48.28 -29.63 3.41
N THR A 1163 -48.33 -28.76 4.41
CA THR A 1163 -49.56 -28.17 4.94
C THR A 1163 -49.60 -26.69 4.57
N GLU A 1164 -50.70 -25.99 4.87
CA GLU A 1164 -50.82 -24.55 4.63
C GLU A 1164 -49.70 -23.72 5.29
N ASP A 1165 -49.17 -24.21 6.42
CA ASP A 1165 -48.21 -23.48 7.25
C ASP A 1165 -46.77 -24.06 7.20
N GLN A 1166 -46.58 -25.34 6.84
CA GLN A 1166 -45.29 -26.04 6.97
C GLN A 1166 -45.03 -27.10 5.89
N VAL A 1167 -43.75 -27.24 5.49
CA VAL A 1167 -43.28 -28.31 4.60
C VAL A 1167 -42.33 -29.23 5.35
N TYR A 1168 -42.68 -30.52 5.42
CA TYR A 1168 -41.84 -31.55 6.00
C TYR A 1168 -41.32 -32.49 4.90
N LYS A 1169 -40.02 -32.80 4.95
CA LYS A 1169 -39.37 -33.74 4.01
C LYS A 1169 -38.72 -34.88 4.80
N GLY A 1170 -38.98 -36.12 4.38
CA GLY A 1170 -38.39 -37.29 5.01
C GLY A 1170 -38.01 -38.36 3.99
N LYS A 1171 -37.25 -39.36 4.44
CA LYS A 1171 -36.79 -40.48 3.60
C LYS A 1171 -37.71 -41.68 3.72
N LEU A 1172 -38.00 -42.32 2.59
CA LEU A 1172 -38.67 -43.60 2.49
C LEU A 1172 -37.76 -44.56 1.70
N ASN A 1173 -37.36 -45.66 2.31
CA ASN A 1173 -36.64 -46.73 1.64
C ASN A 1173 -37.67 -47.73 1.08
N VAL A 1174 -37.61 -48.05 -0.20
CA VAL A 1174 -38.41 -49.11 -0.81
C VAL A 1174 -37.48 -50.30 -1.04
N ALA A 1175 -37.80 -51.44 -0.43
CA ALA A 1175 -37.05 -52.68 -0.58
C ALA A 1175 -38.03 -53.86 -0.51
N ARG A 1176 -38.10 -54.63 -1.60
CA ARG A 1176 -39.00 -55.78 -1.75
C ARG A 1176 -38.29 -57.12 -1.61
#